data_AF-A0A7W8G1X6-F1
#
_entry.id   AF-A0A7W8G1X6-F1
#
_cell.length_a   1.000
_cell.length_b   1.000
_cell.length_c   1.000
_cell.angle_alpha   90.00
_cell.angle_beta   90.00
_cell.angle_gamma   90.00
#
_symmetry.space_group_name_H-M   'P 1'
#
loop_
_entity.id
_entity.type
_entity.pdbx_description
1 polymer ?
#
loop_
_entity_poly.entity_id
_entity_poly.type
_entity_poly.pdbx_seq_one_letter_code
_entity_poly.pdbx_strand_id
1 'polypeptide(L)'
;MTRTRLTLCVLSALLAAPLSAKESGAPVAKQLSGPPSEIAAMRAVDPVEATIHSKSALLPVRFATSKSGERSWSGALPVENGALRFLTFSGADAGWQVDLVAPSGRVMPAASLAKRALRTDFGLDDARVPASQYEFAGLQNGSWTLKLRGNAGARDGFVLIEGDDATELASYQTHKRQRVGERIGLTALLTATREDDSVLLGKAAGRIDSAVLRVTAPDGAQTTYPMFDDGRHGDGDASDGLFGGDFPAKAAGSHLAQVEIRGTNLRGQGFVRTAEHLLPVIETTLVLDASKAAATATDDTRLAIRVPVTAKQAGQHYRAIGEVWGTNAKGEAIPVAWLGGMVTPADGALELGFDERWVAKAAARAPFELRNLRIEDADHFVTVASAEKLALELPALRTKAAPADIAIDEVMTMGPRPTAEKSAKGVGKRLILVHGYCSGGVWPQSQFATSSTFLDVNQNRSHDQFAIRIRDFGATWNSFGTVAHSQGGAASLHLYTYYWSGLDNATGSRLIQSVGTPYKGTNLSGILATIGNWFGVACGSNSNMTYSGASSWLAGIPTSARAKVNYYTTSFRSTNWYTNDYCNIASDLVLSDPEDGTTEQVNGQLPGAVNRGHVTGQCHTAGMRDPAQYNDSGRNATMSANAAR
;
A
#
# COMPACT_ATOMS: atom_id res chain seq x y z
N MET A 1 -35.38 61.75 29.60
CA MET A 1 -34.63 61.27 30.78
C MET A 1 -34.46 59.76 30.67
N THR A 2 -33.25 59.28 30.32
CA THR A 2 -32.53 58.10 30.84
C THR A 2 -31.52 57.55 29.83
N ARG A 3 -30.24 57.78 30.16
CA ARG A 3 -29.02 56.99 29.93
C ARG A 3 -28.79 56.27 28.59
N THR A 4 -27.91 56.87 27.80
CA THR A 4 -27.03 56.22 26.81
C THR A 4 -25.94 55.42 27.51
N ARG A 5 -25.72 54.15 27.12
CA ARG A 5 -24.47 53.41 27.40
C ARG A 5 -23.98 52.72 26.12
N LEU A 6 -22.70 52.96 25.84
CA LEU A 6 -21.84 52.32 24.84
C LEU A 6 -21.94 50.78 24.88
N THR A 7 -21.84 50.16 23.71
CA THR A 7 -21.25 48.83 23.58
C THR A 7 -20.23 48.85 22.44
N LEU A 8 -18.98 48.61 22.81
CA LEU A 8 -17.80 48.52 21.96
C LEU A 8 -17.79 47.12 21.33
N CYS A 9 -17.81 47.00 20.00
CA CYS A 9 -17.52 45.75 19.31
C CYS A 9 -16.12 45.86 18.69
N VAL A 10 -15.16 45.14 19.26
CA VAL A 10 -13.83 44.92 18.67
C VAL A 10 -13.96 43.76 17.69
N LEU A 11 -13.83 44.07 16.39
CA LEU A 11 -13.77 43.09 15.32
C LEU A 11 -12.31 42.63 15.16
N SER A 12 -11.97 41.46 15.70
CA SER A 12 -10.67 40.83 15.46
C SER A 12 -10.73 40.03 14.16
N ALA A 13 -10.29 40.63 13.06
CA ALA A 13 -10.06 39.94 11.80
C ALA A 13 -8.76 39.11 11.89
N LEU A 14 -8.89 37.78 12.00
CA LEU A 14 -7.79 36.84 11.83
C LEU A 14 -7.53 36.63 10.34
N LEU A 15 -6.50 37.32 9.82
CA LEU A 15 -5.86 37.01 8.54
C LEU A 15 -5.09 35.70 8.67
N ALA A 16 -5.66 34.59 8.18
CA ALA A 16 -4.93 33.37 7.93
C ALA A 16 -4.09 33.55 6.65
N ALA A 17 -2.83 33.98 6.79
CA ALA A 17 -1.88 33.94 5.68
C ALA A 17 -1.44 32.48 5.44
N PRO A 18 -1.49 31.97 4.20
CA PRO A 18 -0.91 30.67 3.89
C PRO A 18 0.61 30.79 4.03
N LEU A 19 1.19 30.09 5.00
CA LEU A 19 2.63 29.88 5.09
C LEU A 19 3.06 29.12 3.84
N SER A 20 3.60 29.86 2.87
CA SER A 20 4.22 29.28 1.69
C SER A 20 5.45 28.48 2.14
N ALA A 21 5.48 27.19 1.82
CA ALA A 21 6.64 26.33 2.04
C ALA A 21 7.84 26.98 1.36
N LYS A 22 8.90 27.24 2.11
CA LYS A 22 10.16 27.72 1.56
C LYS A 22 10.71 26.63 0.64
N GLU A 23 11.03 26.98 -0.60
CA GLU A 23 11.68 26.04 -1.54
C GLU A 23 12.98 25.55 -0.87
N SER A 24 12.97 24.29 -0.44
CA SER A 24 14.17 23.64 0.10
C SER A 24 15.03 23.19 -1.08
N GLY A 25 16.35 23.06 -0.87
CA GLY A 25 17.24 22.53 -1.91
C GLY A 25 16.82 21.13 -2.37
N ALA A 26 17.33 20.68 -3.52
CA ALA A 26 16.99 19.36 -4.05
C ALA A 26 17.20 18.25 -2.98
N PRO A 27 16.31 17.22 -2.93
CA PRO A 27 16.47 16.06 -2.06
C PRO A 27 17.89 15.52 -2.07
N VAL A 28 18.51 15.35 -0.90
CA VAL A 28 19.81 14.66 -0.81
C VAL A 28 19.56 13.23 -0.37
N ALA A 29 19.73 12.29 -1.29
CA ALA A 29 19.55 10.87 -1.02
C ALA A 29 20.68 10.30 -0.14
N LYS A 30 20.32 9.32 0.69
CA LYS A 30 21.25 8.51 1.48
C LYS A 30 21.91 7.44 0.60
N GLN A 31 23.15 7.10 0.93
CA GLN A 31 23.90 6.02 0.29
C GLN A 31 23.85 4.79 1.21
N LEU A 32 22.88 3.91 0.96
CA LEU A 32 22.55 2.85 1.89
C LEU A 32 23.42 1.63 1.67
N SER A 33 23.85 1.01 2.77
CA SER A 33 24.39 -0.34 2.76
C SER A 33 24.22 -1.01 4.12
N GLY A 34 24.27 -2.33 4.15
CA GLY A 34 24.10 -3.06 5.39
C GLY A 34 24.68 -4.48 5.35
N PRO A 35 24.70 -5.14 6.51
CA PRO A 35 25.41 -6.39 6.67
C PRO A 35 24.77 -7.53 5.85
N PRO A 36 25.54 -8.58 5.51
CA PRO A 36 25.03 -9.75 4.81
C PRO A 36 23.81 -10.42 5.45
N SER A 37 23.68 -10.32 6.78
CA SER A 37 22.54 -10.87 7.52
C SER A 37 21.18 -10.27 7.12
N GLU A 38 21.17 -9.09 6.49
CA GLU A 38 19.95 -8.43 6.03
C GLU A 38 19.62 -8.72 4.55
N ILE A 39 20.53 -9.33 3.77
CA ILE A 39 20.36 -9.53 2.32
C ILE A 39 19.02 -10.21 1.99
N ALA A 40 18.64 -11.26 2.74
CA ALA A 40 17.39 -11.98 2.48
C ALA A 40 16.15 -11.07 2.62
N ALA A 41 16.12 -10.19 3.62
CA ALA A 41 15.02 -9.25 3.83
C ALA A 41 14.99 -8.10 2.81
N MET A 42 16.11 -7.87 2.12
CA MET A 42 16.28 -6.84 1.09
C MET A 42 16.06 -7.38 -0.33
N ARG A 43 15.68 -8.64 -0.52
CA ARG A 43 15.35 -9.21 -1.84
C ARG A 43 13.92 -8.86 -2.26
N ALA A 44 13.66 -8.92 -3.56
CA ALA A 44 12.30 -8.80 -4.07
C ALA A 44 11.45 -9.92 -3.47
N VAL A 45 10.32 -9.53 -2.86
CA VAL A 45 9.37 -10.46 -2.23
C VAL A 45 8.62 -11.24 -3.30
N ASP A 46 8.43 -12.54 -3.07
CA ASP A 46 7.59 -13.40 -3.91
C ASP A 46 6.16 -12.82 -3.99
N PRO A 47 5.59 -12.63 -5.19
CA PRO A 47 4.21 -12.17 -5.31
C PRO A 47 3.17 -12.93 -4.48
N VAL A 48 3.38 -14.23 -4.21
CA VAL A 48 2.45 -15.04 -3.41
C VAL A 48 2.31 -14.54 -1.97
N GLU A 49 3.33 -13.86 -1.43
CA GLU A 49 3.26 -13.27 -0.08
C GLU A 49 2.31 -12.06 -0.03
N ALA A 50 1.93 -11.51 -1.18
CA ALA A 50 0.99 -10.40 -1.31
C ALA A 50 -0.40 -10.87 -1.81
N THR A 51 -0.74 -12.14 -1.57
CA THR A 51 -2.02 -12.72 -1.97
C THR A 51 -3.19 -11.95 -1.36
N ILE A 52 -4.16 -11.60 -2.21
CA ILE A 52 -5.48 -11.12 -1.78
C ILE A 52 -6.33 -12.34 -1.47
N HIS A 53 -6.77 -12.47 -0.23
CA HIS A 53 -7.82 -13.38 0.19
C HIS A 53 -9.14 -12.62 0.22
N SER A 54 -10.10 -13.05 -0.59
CA SER A 54 -11.38 -12.36 -0.75
C SER A 54 -12.55 -13.29 -0.51
N LYS A 55 -13.38 -12.90 0.46
CA LYS A 55 -14.68 -13.49 0.75
C LYS A 55 -15.86 -12.78 0.07
N SER A 56 -15.59 -11.76 -0.73
CA SER A 56 -16.62 -10.94 -1.36
C SER A 56 -16.46 -10.88 -2.89
N ALA A 57 -17.47 -10.30 -3.53
CA ALA A 57 -17.46 -10.05 -4.96
C ALA A 57 -17.98 -8.65 -5.28
N LEU A 58 -17.21 -7.89 -6.04
CA LEU A 58 -17.59 -6.59 -6.58
C LEU A 58 -18.04 -6.74 -8.03
N LEU A 59 -19.35 -6.80 -8.24
CA LEU A 59 -19.96 -7.06 -9.55
C LEU A 59 -20.32 -5.74 -10.26
N PRO A 60 -19.86 -5.52 -11.50
CA PRO A 60 -20.23 -4.34 -12.27
C PRO A 60 -21.69 -4.40 -12.71
N VAL A 61 -22.40 -3.30 -12.52
CA VAL A 61 -23.77 -3.08 -12.96
C VAL A 61 -23.75 -2.20 -14.20
N ARG A 62 -23.97 -2.82 -15.37
CA ARG A 62 -24.16 -2.13 -16.64
C ARG A 62 -25.63 -2.21 -17.05
N PHE A 63 -26.36 -1.11 -16.95
CA PHE A 63 -27.78 -1.13 -17.24
C PHE A 63 -28.05 -1.26 -18.73
N ALA A 64 -28.92 -2.21 -19.08
CA ALA A 64 -29.55 -2.24 -20.40
C ALA A 64 -30.71 -1.23 -20.43
N THR A 65 -30.83 -0.49 -21.54
CA THR A 65 -31.90 0.49 -21.74
C THR A 65 -33.00 -0.12 -22.59
N SER A 66 -34.24 -0.12 -22.08
CA SER A 66 -35.41 -0.58 -22.82
C SER A 66 -35.86 0.47 -23.86
N LYS A 67 -36.78 0.09 -24.75
CA LYS A 67 -37.40 1.01 -25.72
C LYS A 67 -38.18 2.16 -25.05
N SER A 68 -38.65 1.98 -23.81
CA SER A 68 -39.34 3.01 -23.03
C SER A 68 -38.38 3.91 -22.23
N GLY A 69 -37.07 3.70 -22.35
CA GLY A 69 -36.05 4.45 -21.60
C GLY A 69 -35.82 3.97 -20.16
N GLU A 70 -36.50 2.90 -19.74
CA GLU A 70 -36.26 2.27 -18.45
C GLU A 70 -34.92 1.54 -18.47
N ARG A 71 -34.11 1.72 -17.43
CA ARG A 71 -32.80 1.08 -17.30
C ARG A 71 -32.93 -0.10 -16.33
N SER A 72 -32.56 -1.30 -16.76
CA SER A 72 -32.59 -2.49 -15.90
C SER A 72 -31.32 -3.35 -16.02
N TRP A 73 -30.96 -3.99 -14.90
CA TRP A 73 -29.86 -4.95 -14.81
C TRP A 73 -30.31 -6.12 -13.96
N SER A 74 -29.78 -7.30 -14.26
CA SER A 74 -30.02 -8.51 -13.47
C SER A 74 -28.76 -9.33 -13.33
N GLY A 75 -28.52 -9.88 -12.15
CA GLY A 75 -27.36 -10.73 -11.88
C GLY A 75 -27.63 -11.74 -10.77
N ALA A 76 -26.88 -12.84 -10.78
CA ALA A 76 -27.00 -13.88 -9.77
C ALA A 76 -26.32 -13.45 -8.46
N LEU A 77 -27.02 -13.65 -7.33
CA LEU A 77 -26.50 -13.53 -5.97
C LEU A 77 -26.60 -14.92 -5.32
N PRO A 78 -25.50 -15.67 -5.23
CA PRO A 78 -25.51 -16.93 -4.51
C PRO A 78 -25.75 -16.70 -3.01
N VAL A 79 -26.61 -17.51 -2.41
CA VAL A 79 -26.80 -17.59 -0.95
C VAL A 79 -26.20 -18.91 -0.47
N GLU A 80 -25.10 -18.81 0.28
CA GLU A 80 -24.29 -19.95 0.72
C GLU A 80 -24.69 -20.47 2.10
N ASN A 81 -25.15 -19.64 3.02
CA ASN A 81 -25.36 -20.05 4.41
C ASN A 81 -26.64 -19.47 5.02
N GLY A 82 -27.62 -19.18 4.17
CA GLY A 82 -28.88 -18.57 4.54
C GLY A 82 -28.78 -17.10 4.97
N ALA A 83 -27.57 -16.55 5.02
CA ALA A 83 -27.32 -15.12 5.14
C ALA A 83 -26.95 -14.54 3.77
N LEU A 84 -27.25 -13.27 3.59
CA LEU A 84 -26.84 -12.49 2.42
C LEU A 84 -26.63 -11.05 2.89
N ARG A 85 -25.50 -10.46 2.52
CA ARG A 85 -25.24 -9.04 2.72
C ARG A 85 -24.69 -8.47 1.43
N PHE A 86 -25.23 -7.33 1.00
CA PHE A 86 -24.69 -6.63 -0.16
C PHE A 86 -24.88 -5.12 -0.06
N LEU A 87 -24.01 -4.39 -0.76
CA LEU A 87 -24.07 -2.96 -0.98
C LEU A 87 -24.36 -2.69 -2.45
N THR A 88 -25.13 -1.64 -2.70
CA THR A 88 -25.35 -1.08 -4.03
C THR A 88 -24.73 0.30 -4.10
N PHE A 89 -23.88 0.52 -5.10
CA PHE A 89 -23.23 1.78 -5.40
C PHE A 89 -23.90 2.39 -6.61
N SER A 90 -24.88 3.25 -6.37
CA SER A 90 -25.68 3.90 -7.42
C SER A 90 -25.26 5.35 -7.71
N GLY A 91 -24.32 5.89 -6.93
CA GLY A 91 -23.98 7.31 -6.92
C GLY A 91 -24.97 8.16 -6.09
N ALA A 92 -24.61 9.42 -5.84
CA ALA A 92 -25.35 10.31 -4.92
C ALA A 92 -26.82 10.56 -5.31
N ASP A 93 -27.15 10.48 -6.61
CA ASP A 93 -28.44 10.96 -7.15
C ASP A 93 -29.30 9.87 -7.83
N ALA A 94 -28.95 8.58 -7.76
CA ALA A 94 -29.75 7.51 -8.39
C ALA A 94 -30.30 6.54 -7.35
N GLY A 95 -31.59 6.68 -7.03
CA GLY A 95 -32.34 5.71 -6.21
C GLY A 95 -32.68 4.46 -7.03
N TRP A 96 -31.72 3.54 -7.19
CA TRP A 96 -32.00 2.23 -7.78
C TRP A 96 -33.12 1.54 -7.01
N GLN A 97 -34.13 1.03 -7.72
CA GLN A 97 -35.06 0.07 -7.17
C GLN A 97 -34.37 -1.29 -7.14
N VAL A 98 -34.36 -1.92 -5.97
CA VAL A 98 -33.64 -3.15 -5.69
C VAL A 98 -34.66 -4.24 -5.36
N ASP A 99 -34.78 -5.22 -6.24
CA ASP A 99 -35.66 -6.38 -6.09
C ASP A 99 -34.83 -7.67 -6.05
N LEU A 100 -35.28 -8.64 -5.27
CA LEU A 100 -34.75 -10.00 -5.23
C LEU A 100 -35.75 -10.98 -5.84
N VAL A 101 -35.23 -11.94 -6.60
CA VAL A 101 -35.99 -13.09 -7.10
C VAL A 101 -35.51 -14.34 -6.38
N ALA A 102 -36.42 -14.97 -5.65
CA ALA A 102 -36.17 -16.23 -4.95
C ALA A 102 -35.95 -17.39 -5.93
N PRO A 103 -35.34 -18.50 -5.51
CA PRO A 103 -35.22 -19.72 -6.34
C PRO A 103 -36.56 -20.24 -6.88
N SER A 104 -37.66 -19.96 -6.19
CA SER A 104 -39.04 -20.27 -6.63
C SER A 104 -39.56 -19.37 -7.76
N GLY A 105 -38.82 -18.34 -8.15
CA GLY A 105 -39.22 -17.33 -9.14
C GLY A 105 -40.00 -16.14 -8.55
N ARG A 106 -40.30 -16.15 -7.25
CA ARG A 106 -41.03 -15.04 -6.59
C ARG A 106 -40.16 -13.78 -6.53
N VAL A 107 -40.69 -12.67 -7.04
CA VAL A 107 -40.04 -11.35 -7.00
C VAL A 107 -40.51 -10.56 -5.78
N MET A 108 -39.58 -9.95 -5.04
CA MET A 108 -39.85 -9.17 -3.83
C MET A 108 -38.91 -7.97 -3.73
N PRO A 109 -39.35 -6.79 -3.28
CA PRO A 109 -38.46 -5.68 -2.97
C PRO A 109 -37.43 -6.08 -1.91
N ALA A 110 -36.15 -5.82 -2.16
CA ALA A 110 -35.06 -6.20 -1.26
C ALA A 110 -35.26 -5.61 0.14
N ALA A 111 -35.65 -4.34 0.23
CA ALA A 111 -35.92 -3.65 1.50
C ALA A 111 -37.08 -4.28 2.31
N SER A 112 -38.02 -4.98 1.66
CA SER A 112 -39.16 -5.62 2.34
C SER A 112 -38.81 -6.97 2.98
N LEU A 113 -37.76 -7.62 2.46
CA LEU A 113 -37.28 -8.92 2.94
C LEU A 113 -36.07 -8.75 3.88
N ALA A 114 -35.32 -7.65 3.75
CA ALA A 114 -34.13 -7.41 4.52
C ALA A 114 -34.44 -7.27 6.02
N LYS A 115 -33.62 -7.90 6.85
CA LYS A 115 -33.57 -7.65 8.30
C LYS A 115 -33.10 -6.21 8.56
N ARG A 116 -32.23 -5.69 7.69
CA ARG A 116 -31.70 -4.31 7.77
C ARG A 116 -31.45 -3.76 6.37
N ALA A 117 -31.95 -2.55 6.12
CA ALA A 117 -31.67 -1.78 4.91
C ALA A 117 -31.41 -0.32 5.27
N LEU A 118 -30.25 0.21 4.91
CA LEU A 118 -29.83 1.57 5.31
C LEU A 118 -28.89 2.21 4.27
N ARG A 119 -28.75 3.53 4.36
CA ARG A 119 -27.71 4.28 3.66
C ARG A 119 -26.43 4.26 4.48
N THR A 120 -25.30 4.05 3.82
CA THR A 120 -23.96 3.99 4.42
C THR A 120 -22.93 4.59 3.47
N ASP A 121 -21.70 4.74 3.94
CA ASP A 121 -20.56 5.16 3.15
C ASP A 121 -19.47 4.09 3.18
N PHE A 122 -18.82 3.87 2.03
CA PHE A 122 -17.70 2.96 1.85
C PHE A 122 -16.42 3.75 1.54
N GLY A 123 -15.37 3.58 2.34
CA GLY A 123 -14.03 4.02 1.95
C GLY A 123 -13.11 4.46 3.08
N LEU A 124 -12.10 5.26 2.74
CA LEU A 124 -10.95 5.63 3.56
C LEU A 124 -10.96 7.13 3.85
N ASP A 125 -10.90 7.53 5.12
CA ASP A 125 -10.84 8.94 5.53
C ASP A 125 -11.87 9.82 4.79
N ASP A 126 -11.44 10.81 3.99
CA ASP A 126 -12.33 11.70 3.23
C ASP A 126 -12.68 11.13 1.83
N ALA A 127 -12.06 10.02 1.40
CA ALA A 127 -12.42 9.27 0.18
C ALA A 127 -13.55 8.27 0.47
N ARG A 128 -14.79 8.75 0.55
CA ARG A 128 -15.98 7.94 0.83
C ARG A 128 -16.96 7.92 -0.33
N VAL A 129 -17.51 6.76 -0.63
CA VAL A 129 -18.52 6.56 -1.66
C VAL A 129 -19.86 6.17 -1.02
N PRO A 130 -20.95 6.93 -1.28
CA PRO A 130 -22.26 6.58 -0.78
C PRO A 130 -22.76 5.23 -1.32
N ALA A 131 -23.39 4.46 -0.44
CA ALA A 131 -23.93 3.15 -0.75
C ALA A 131 -25.28 2.88 -0.05
N SER A 132 -26.03 1.92 -0.59
CA SER A 132 -27.21 1.35 0.05
C SER A 132 -26.94 -0.10 0.42
N GLN A 133 -27.02 -0.40 1.71
CA GLN A 133 -26.79 -1.72 2.27
C GLN A 133 -28.10 -2.49 2.44
N TYR A 134 -28.05 -3.80 2.20
CA TYR A 134 -29.10 -4.76 2.50
C TYR A 134 -28.50 -5.98 3.22
N GLU A 135 -29.15 -6.42 4.30
CA GLU A 135 -28.77 -7.60 5.08
C GLU A 135 -29.98 -8.51 5.30
N PHE A 136 -29.78 -9.81 5.08
CA PHE A 136 -30.79 -10.85 5.16
C PHE A 136 -30.30 -12.00 6.03
N ALA A 137 -31.25 -12.68 6.68
CA ALA A 137 -31.01 -13.90 7.44
C ALA A 137 -32.16 -14.89 7.20
N GLY A 138 -31.86 -16.20 7.25
CA GLY A 138 -32.85 -17.25 7.05
C GLY A 138 -33.34 -17.38 5.60
N LEU A 139 -32.56 -16.92 4.61
CA LEU A 139 -32.86 -17.14 3.21
C LEU A 139 -32.66 -18.61 2.84
N GLN A 140 -33.39 -19.07 1.83
CA GLN A 140 -33.13 -20.36 1.20
C GLN A 140 -31.76 -20.31 0.50
N ASN A 141 -30.90 -21.29 0.75
CA ASN A 141 -29.64 -21.46 0.02
C ASN A 141 -29.89 -21.67 -1.48
N GLY A 142 -28.98 -21.17 -2.30
CA GLY A 142 -29.01 -21.35 -3.76
C GLY A 142 -28.95 -20.06 -4.55
N SER A 143 -29.32 -20.13 -5.82
CA SER A 143 -29.19 -19.02 -6.76
C SER A 143 -30.36 -18.04 -6.64
N TRP A 144 -30.14 -16.92 -5.98
CA TRP A 144 -31.04 -15.77 -6.06
C TRP A 144 -30.67 -14.87 -7.23
N THR A 145 -31.62 -14.07 -7.69
CA THR A 145 -31.35 -13.05 -8.71
C THR A 145 -31.61 -11.66 -8.16
N LEU A 146 -30.62 -10.77 -8.24
CA LEU A 146 -30.80 -9.34 -8.04
C LEU A 146 -31.36 -8.72 -9.30
N LYS A 147 -32.40 -7.91 -9.17
CA LYS A 147 -32.92 -7.05 -10.22
C LYS A 147 -32.78 -5.61 -9.77
N LEU A 148 -32.07 -4.83 -10.57
CA LEU A 148 -31.89 -3.41 -10.38
C LEU A 148 -32.66 -2.68 -11.46
N ARG A 149 -33.42 -1.66 -11.07
CA ARG A 149 -34.11 -0.76 -11.99
C ARG A 149 -33.79 0.69 -11.67
N GLY A 150 -33.54 1.46 -12.72
CA GLY A 150 -33.21 2.86 -12.64
C GLY A 150 -34.13 3.69 -13.54
N ASN A 151 -34.30 4.96 -13.18
CA ASN A 151 -34.91 5.94 -14.06
C ASN A 151 -34.03 6.20 -15.30
N ALA A 152 -34.52 6.97 -16.27
CA ALA A 152 -33.81 7.24 -17.53
C ALA A 152 -32.41 7.88 -17.34
N GLY A 153 -32.15 8.52 -16.19
CA GLY A 153 -30.86 9.10 -15.81
C GLY A 153 -30.00 8.23 -14.89
N ALA A 154 -30.45 7.03 -14.53
CA ALA A 154 -29.71 6.15 -13.64
C ALA A 154 -28.36 5.80 -14.26
N ARG A 155 -27.29 5.92 -13.48
CA ARG A 155 -25.94 5.56 -13.92
C ARG A 155 -25.67 4.10 -13.61
N ASP A 156 -24.78 3.52 -14.40
CA ASP A 156 -24.12 2.26 -14.12
C ASP A 156 -23.33 2.36 -12.81
N GLY A 157 -23.00 1.23 -12.18
CA GLY A 157 -22.36 1.22 -10.86
C GLY A 157 -21.90 -0.17 -10.45
N PHE A 158 -21.97 -0.48 -9.16
CA PHE A 158 -21.50 -1.76 -8.63
C PHE A 158 -22.42 -2.35 -7.56
N VAL A 159 -22.34 -3.67 -7.41
CA VAL A 159 -22.87 -4.42 -6.27
C VAL A 159 -21.71 -5.12 -5.59
N LEU A 160 -21.48 -4.84 -4.31
CA LEU A 160 -20.53 -5.59 -3.49
C LEU A 160 -21.32 -6.59 -2.65
N ILE A 161 -21.12 -7.88 -2.88
CA ILE A 161 -21.75 -8.98 -2.15
C ILE A 161 -20.72 -9.63 -1.23
N GLU A 162 -21.14 -9.94 0.00
CA GLU A 162 -20.41 -10.83 0.90
C GLU A 162 -20.84 -12.28 0.69
N GLY A 163 -19.88 -13.19 0.63
CA GLY A 163 -20.11 -14.62 0.66
C GLY A 163 -19.79 -15.26 2.01
N ASP A 164 -19.75 -16.58 2.04
CA ASP A 164 -19.34 -17.32 3.25
C ASP A 164 -17.83 -17.22 3.50
N ASP A 165 -17.45 -16.84 4.72
CA ASP A 165 -16.05 -16.75 5.20
C ASP A 165 -15.30 -18.10 5.11
N ALA A 166 -16.02 -19.23 5.10
CA ALA A 166 -15.42 -20.56 4.93
C ALA A 166 -14.96 -20.84 3.48
N THR A 167 -15.20 -19.95 2.52
CA THR A 167 -14.75 -20.09 1.13
C THR A 167 -14.30 -18.75 0.57
N GLU A 168 -13.02 -18.65 0.24
CA GLU A 168 -12.39 -17.43 -0.27
C GLU A 168 -11.71 -17.69 -1.62
N LEU A 169 -11.58 -16.61 -2.39
CA LEU A 169 -10.66 -16.51 -3.51
C LEU A 169 -9.30 -16.05 -2.98
N ALA A 170 -8.24 -16.81 -3.27
CA ALA A 170 -6.86 -16.35 -3.16
C ALA A 170 -6.36 -15.96 -4.55
N SER A 171 -5.82 -14.75 -4.70
CA SER A 171 -5.31 -14.23 -5.96
C SER A 171 -4.04 -13.39 -5.78
N TYR A 172 -3.04 -13.62 -6.63
CA TYR A 172 -1.76 -12.89 -6.62
C TYR A 172 -1.22 -12.69 -8.03
N GLN A 173 -0.20 -11.84 -8.16
CA GLN A 173 0.48 -11.61 -9.44
C GLN A 173 1.46 -12.73 -9.75
N THR A 174 1.60 -13.13 -11.01
CA THR A 174 2.64 -14.12 -11.40
C THR A 174 4.06 -13.53 -11.34
N HIS A 175 4.19 -12.20 -11.50
CA HIS A 175 5.46 -11.48 -11.41
C HIS A 175 5.28 -9.99 -11.11
N LYS A 176 6.37 -9.31 -10.74
CA LYS A 176 6.40 -7.87 -10.41
C LYS A 176 6.87 -6.94 -11.54
N ARG A 177 7.09 -7.46 -12.74
CA ARG A 177 7.43 -6.64 -13.92
C ARG A 177 6.17 -6.07 -14.57
N GLN A 178 5.83 -4.82 -14.30
CA GLN A 178 4.69 -4.12 -14.90
C GLN A 178 5.16 -3.03 -15.86
N ARG A 179 5.59 -3.42 -17.06
CA ARG A 179 6.10 -2.48 -18.07
C ARG A 179 5.24 -2.49 -19.33
N VAL A 180 5.20 -1.35 -20.01
CA VAL A 180 4.55 -1.24 -21.32
C VAL A 180 5.17 -2.22 -22.30
N GLY A 181 4.31 -2.94 -23.03
CA GLY A 181 4.68 -3.99 -23.98
C GLY A 181 4.79 -5.38 -23.37
N GLU A 182 4.80 -5.51 -22.03
CA GLU A 182 4.83 -6.82 -21.36
C GLU A 182 3.42 -7.38 -21.13
N ARG A 183 3.35 -8.69 -20.87
CA ARG A 183 2.14 -9.35 -20.40
C ARG A 183 2.16 -9.38 -18.89
N ILE A 184 1.02 -9.10 -18.26
CA ILE A 184 0.88 -9.10 -16.80
C ILE A 184 -0.07 -10.22 -16.42
N GLY A 185 0.45 -11.22 -15.71
CA GLY A 185 -0.32 -12.39 -15.28
C GLY A 185 -0.78 -12.31 -13.84
N LEU A 186 -1.99 -12.84 -13.60
CA LEU A 186 -2.59 -13.04 -12.29
C LEU A 186 -3.02 -14.50 -12.14
N THR A 187 -3.01 -14.97 -10.90
CA THR A 187 -3.49 -16.30 -10.54
C THR A 187 -4.76 -16.22 -9.69
N ALA A 188 -5.50 -17.32 -9.63
CA ALA A 188 -6.70 -17.48 -8.81
C ALA A 188 -6.80 -18.92 -8.32
N LEU A 189 -7.04 -19.12 -7.04
CA LEU A 189 -7.35 -20.44 -6.47
C LEU A 189 -8.36 -20.30 -5.34
N LEU A 190 -9.05 -21.39 -5.01
CA LEU A 190 -9.95 -21.41 -3.86
C LEU A 190 -9.21 -21.79 -2.58
N THR A 191 -9.55 -21.09 -1.50
CA THR A 191 -9.22 -21.50 -0.14
C THR A 191 -10.51 -21.78 0.63
N ALA A 192 -10.50 -22.82 1.45
CA ALA A 192 -11.64 -23.14 2.31
C ALA A 192 -11.17 -23.57 3.69
N THR A 193 -11.90 -23.16 4.72
CA THR A 193 -11.61 -23.50 6.12
C THR A 193 -12.62 -24.53 6.59
N ARG A 194 -12.14 -25.62 7.17
CA ARG A 194 -12.99 -26.66 7.79
C ARG A 194 -13.38 -26.28 9.21
N GLU A 195 -14.31 -27.03 9.79
CA GLU A 195 -14.74 -26.87 11.19
C GLU A 195 -13.61 -27.09 12.21
N ASP A 196 -12.53 -27.78 11.82
CA ASP A 196 -11.33 -27.99 12.64
C ASP A 196 -10.23 -26.94 12.40
N ASP A 197 -10.58 -25.81 11.77
CA ASP A 197 -9.69 -24.72 11.35
C ASP A 197 -8.59 -25.12 10.34
N SER A 198 -8.66 -26.33 9.76
CA SER A 198 -7.74 -26.72 8.69
C SER A 198 -8.08 -26.02 7.37
N VAL A 199 -7.04 -25.53 6.68
CA VAL A 199 -7.17 -24.83 5.40
C VAL A 199 -6.94 -25.80 4.25
N LEU A 200 -7.89 -25.81 3.31
CA LEU A 200 -7.82 -26.53 2.04
C LEU A 200 -7.52 -25.54 0.91
N LEU A 201 -6.82 -26.02 -0.12
CA LEU A 201 -6.40 -25.21 -1.26
C LEU A 201 -6.84 -25.85 -2.58
N GLY A 202 -7.10 -25.01 -3.59
CA GLY A 202 -7.39 -25.42 -4.96
C GLY A 202 -8.58 -26.38 -5.04
N LYS A 203 -8.41 -27.51 -5.72
CA LYS A 203 -9.48 -28.52 -5.89
C LYS A 203 -9.97 -29.13 -4.58
N ALA A 204 -9.16 -29.11 -3.53
CA ALA A 204 -9.57 -29.61 -2.22
C ALA A 204 -10.51 -28.62 -1.50
N ALA A 205 -10.55 -27.35 -1.90
CA ALA A 205 -11.41 -26.30 -1.32
C ALA A 205 -12.76 -26.13 -2.05
N GLY A 206 -12.93 -26.73 -3.22
CA GLY A 206 -14.14 -26.61 -4.03
C GLY A 206 -13.82 -26.76 -5.51
N ARG A 207 -14.75 -26.30 -6.36
CA ARG A 207 -14.56 -26.28 -7.82
C ARG A 207 -14.83 -24.90 -8.38
N ILE A 208 -13.90 -24.38 -9.16
CA ILE A 208 -14.10 -23.20 -10.00
C ILE A 208 -14.70 -23.67 -11.33
N ASP A 209 -15.90 -23.17 -11.66
CA ASP A 209 -16.58 -23.47 -12.93
C ASP A 209 -16.20 -22.45 -14.01
N SER A 210 -15.90 -21.20 -13.62
CA SER A 210 -15.40 -20.17 -14.52
C SER A 210 -14.48 -19.19 -13.79
N ALA A 211 -13.38 -18.83 -14.42
CA ALA A 211 -12.47 -17.77 -13.97
C ALA A 211 -12.21 -16.80 -15.13
N VAL A 212 -12.35 -15.51 -14.85
CA VAL A 212 -12.10 -14.45 -15.83
C VAL A 212 -11.31 -13.31 -15.20
N LEU A 213 -10.52 -12.66 -16.03
CA LEU A 213 -9.73 -11.49 -15.69
C LEU A 213 -10.29 -10.27 -16.42
N ARG A 214 -10.94 -9.37 -15.70
CA ARG A 214 -11.47 -8.10 -16.22
C ARG A 214 -10.44 -6.99 -15.96
N VAL A 215 -9.94 -6.37 -17.01
CA VAL A 215 -8.94 -5.31 -16.93
C VAL A 215 -9.55 -3.99 -17.38
N THR A 216 -9.46 -2.98 -16.51
CA THR A 216 -9.71 -1.58 -16.84
C THR A 216 -8.36 -0.90 -17.07
N ALA A 217 -8.12 -0.45 -18.30
CA ALA A 217 -6.93 0.29 -18.68
C ALA A 217 -6.97 1.74 -18.15
N PRO A 218 -5.83 2.47 -18.18
CA PRO A 218 -5.76 3.85 -17.66
C PRO A 218 -6.71 4.84 -18.35
N ASP A 219 -7.11 4.56 -19.59
CA ASP A 219 -8.07 5.34 -20.36
C ASP A 219 -9.55 5.00 -20.02
N GLY A 220 -9.78 4.05 -19.11
CA GLY A 220 -11.08 3.54 -18.73
C GLY A 220 -11.60 2.40 -19.61
N ALA A 221 -10.90 2.00 -20.67
CA ALA A 221 -11.32 0.91 -21.53
C ALA A 221 -11.29 -0.43 -20.77
N GLN A 222 -12.36 -1.22 -20.89
CA GLN A 222 -12.51 -2.49 -20.20
C GLN A 222 -12.41 -3.67 -21.16
N THR A 223 -11.52 -4.61 -20.86
CA THR A 223 -11.34 -5.86 -21.62
C THR A 223 -11.41 -7.06 -20.68
N THR A 224 -11.97 -8.18 -21.15
CA THR A 224 -12.02 -9.42 -20.38
C THR A 224 -11.14 -10.47 -21.05
N TYR A 225 -10.32 -11.14 -20.25
CA TYR A 225 -9.43 -12.23 -20.64
C TYR A 225 -9.87 -13.51 -19.90
N PRO A 226 -9.84 -14.67 -20.55
CA PRO A 226 -10.09 -15.94 -19.88
C PRO A 226 -8.93 -16.30 -18.95
N MET A 227 -9.22 -17.05 -17.89
CA MET A 227 -8.22 -17.71 -17.05
C MET A 227 -8.41 -19.23 -17.14
N PHE A 228 -7.32 -19.98 -17.09
CA PHE A 228 -7.29 -21.43 -17.29
C PHE A 228 -6.49 -22.13 -16.19
N ASP A 229 -6.83 -23.38 -15.90
CA ASP A 229 -6.06 -24.34 -15.09
C ASP A 229 -5.47 -25.37 -16.07
N ASP A 230 -4.51 -24.91 -16.88
CA ASP A 230 -3.97 -25.58 -18.05
C ASP A 230 -2.47 -25.89 -17.98
N GLY A 231 -1.82 -25.57 -16.86
CA GLY A 231 -0.38 -25.73 -16.68
C GLY A 231 0.43 -24.71 -17.50
N ARG A 232 -0.20 -23.59 -17.87
CA ARG A 232 0.37 -22.47 -18.64
C ARG A 232 -0.04 -21.15 -17.96
N HIS A 233 0.42 -20.02 -18.48
CA HIS A 233 0.05 -18.71 -17.91
C HIS A 233 0.47 -18.49 -16.43
N GLY A 234 1.41 -19.31 -15.93
CA GLY A 234 1.92 -19.21 -14.56
C GLY A 234 1.03 -19.83 -13.50
N ASP A 235 0.22 -20.83 -13.86
CA ASP A 235 -0.78 -21.47 -13.01
C ASP A 235 -0.37 -22.82 -12.41
N GLY A 236 0.91 -23.23 -12.51
CA GLY A 236 1.36 -24.49 -11.93
C GLY A 236 1.16 -25.71 -12.84
N ASP A 237 0.63 -26.80 -12.30
CA ASP A 237 0.37 -28.04 -13.05
C ASP A 237 -1.06 -28.02 -13.58
N ALA A 238 -1.29 -28.51 -14.80
CA ALA A 238 -2.63 -28.58 -15.34
C ALA A 238 -3.56 -29.39 -14.45
N SER A 239 -4.76 -28.87 -14.19
CA SER A 239 -5.75 -29.52 -13.35
C SER A 239 -5.33 -29.67 -11.88
N ASP A 240 -4.71 -28.66 -11.29
CA ASP A 240 -4.42 -28.60 -9.84
C ASP A 240 -5.38 -27.66 -9.06
N GLY A 241 -6.18 -26.87 -9.78
CA GLY A 241 -7.14 -25.90 -9.21
C GLY A 241 -6.59 -24.48 -9.06
N LEU A 242 -5.36 -24.23 -9.50
CA LEU A 242 -4.80 -22.91 -9.69
C LEU A 242 -5.09 -22.46 -11.13
N PHE A 243 -5.71 -21.29 -11.28
CA PHE A 243 -6.05 -20.72 -12.58
C PHE A 243 -5.13 -19.54 -12.86
N GLY A 244 -4.56 -19.49 -14.06
CA GLY A 244 -3.75 -18.38 -14.55
C GLY A 244 -4.41 -17.66 -15.71
N GLY A 245 -4.23 -16.35 -15.77
CA GLY A 245 -4.56 -15.56 -16.95
C GLY A 245 -3.78 -14.27 -16.96
N ASP A 246 -3.63 -13.70 -18.15
CA ASP A 246 -2.77 -12.54 -18.31
C ASP A 246 -3.27 -11.62 -19.43
N PHE A 247 -2.79 -10.37 -19.41
CA PHE A 247 -3.16 -9.35 -20.39
C PHE A 247 -1.95 -8.57 -20.90
N PRO A 248 -1.95 -8.11 -22.16
CA PRO A 248 -0.90 -7.22 -22.67
C PRO A 248 -1.08 -5.80 -22.12
N ALA A 249 -0.04 -5.27 -21.48
CA ALA A 249 0.00 -3.89 -20.99
C ALA A 249 0.39 -2.93 -22.12
N LYS A 250 -0.59 -2.24 -22.71
CA LYS A 250 -0.38 -1.42 -23.93
C LYS A 250 -0.05 0.04 -23.67
N ALA A 251 -0.25 0.52 -22.44
CA ALA A 251 -0.03 1.91 -22.05
C ALA A 251 0.53 1.97 -20.64
N ALA A 252 1.23 3.05 -20.30
CA ALA A 252 1.62 3.33 -18.92
C ALA A 252 0.43 3.91 -18.14
N GLY A 253 0.46 3.75 -16.81
CA GLY A 253 -0.56 4.18 -15.87
C GLY A 253 -1.17 3.02 -15.07
N SER A 254 -2.07 3.37 -14.16
CA SER A 254 -2.76 2.41 -13.30
C SER A 254 -3.74 1.56 -14.10
N HIS A 255 -3.49 0.25 -14.15
CA HIS A 255 -4.45 -0.74 -14.60
C HIS A 255 -5.15 -1.31 -13.38
N LEU A 256 -6.45 -1.53 -13.50
CA LEU A 256 -7.21 -2.27 -12.51
C LEU A 256 -7.56 -3.63 -13.10
N ALA A 257 -7.03 -4.68 -12.50
CA ALA A 257 -7.25 -6.06 -12.91
C ALA A 257 -8.09 -6.78 -11.84
N GLN A 258 -9.34 -7.07 -12.19
CA GLN A 258 -10.26 -7.80 -11.35
C GLN A 258 -10.31 -9.26 -11.79
N VAL A 259 -9.91 -10.15 -10.89
CA VAL A 259 -10.18 -11.59 -11.02
C VAL A 259 -11.60 -11.83 -10.55
N GLU A 260 -12.43 -12.48 -11.36
CA GLU A 260 -13.78 -12.94 -10.99
C GLU A 260 -13.85 -14.45 -11.16
N ILE A 261 -14.20 -15.15 -10.08
CA ILE A 261 -14.44 -16.59 -10.10
C ILE A 261 -15.88 -16.93 -9.71
N ARG A 262 -16.42 -17.97 -10.36
CA ARG A 262 -17.70 -18.59 -10.02
C ARG A 262 -17.51 -20.09 -9.95
N GLY A 263 -18.22 -20.73 -9.05
CA GLY A 263 -18.05 -22.16 -8.84
C GLY A 263 -18.96 -22.73 -7.77
N THR A 264 -18.60 -23.91 -7.27
CA THR A 264 -19.27 -24.60 -6.17
C THR A 264 -18.33 -24.82 -4.99
N ASN A 265 -18.76 -24.47 -3.78
CA ASN A 265 -18.01 -24.69 -2.54
C ASN A 265 -18.10 -26.17 -2.09
N LEU A 266 -17.44 -26.51 -0.97
CA LEU A 266 -17.42 -27.87 -0.41
C LEU A 266 -18.80 -28.44 -0.06
N ARG A 267 -19.78 -27.56 0.20
CA ARG A 267 -21.16 -27.92 0.52
C ARG A 267 -22.04 -28.01 -0.73
N GLY A 268 -21.45 -27.89 -1.91
CA GLY A 268 -22.16 -27.96 -3.20
C GLY A 268 -22.98 -26.70 -3.51
N GLN A 269 -22.79 -25.61 -2.78
CA GLN A 269 -23.48 -24.34 -3.02
C GLN A 269 -22.69 -23.52 -4.03
N GLY A 270 -23.41 -22.84 -4.93
CA GLY A 270 -22.80 -21.90 -5.86
C GLY A 270 -22.22 -20.70 -5.11
N PHE A 271 -21.12 -20.14 -5.60
CA PHE A 271 -20.52 -18.91 -5.06
C PHE A 271 -20.04 -17.98 -6.19
N VAL A 272 -19.73 -16.73 -5.82
CA VAL A 272 -18.99 -15.78 -6.65
C VAL A 272 -18.02 -15.01 -5.75
N ARG A 273 -16.78 -14.80 -6.22
CA ARG A 273 -15.75 -14.02 -5.53
C ARG A 273 -14.99 -13.16 -6.53
N THR A 274 -14.50 -12.00 -6.09
CA THR A 274 -13.59 -11.17 -6.88
C THR A 274 -12.38 -10.73 -6.07
N ALA A 275 -11.28 -10.44 -6.76
CA ALA A 275 -10.09 -9.82 -6.18
C ALA A 275 -9.60 -8.69 -7.09
N GLU A 276 -9.43 -7.50 -6.52
CA GLU A 276 -9.11 -6.26 -7.23
C GLU A 276 -7.63 -5.91 -7.12
N HIS A 277 -6.86 -6.17 -8.16
CA HIS A 277 -5.44 -5.82 -8.25
C HIS A 277 -5.26 -4.44 -8.90
N LEU A 278 -4.71 -3.48 -8.16
CA LEU A 278 -4.27 -2.20 -8.69
C LEU A 278 -2.80 -2.30 -9.14
N LEU A 279 -2.59 -2.23 -10.46
CA LEU A 279 -1.34 -2.56 -11.12
C LEU A 279 -0.78 -1.32 -11.84
N PRO A 280 0.21 -0.63 -11.26
CA PRO A 280 0.90 0.46 -11.95
C PRO A 280 1.75 -0.11 -13.08
N VAL A 281 1.50 0.32 -14.32
CA VAL A 281 2.34 -0.01 -15.47
C VAL A 281 3.19 1.20 -15.82
N ILE A 282 4.50 0.99 -15.99
CA ILE A 282 5.44 2.08 -16.28
C ILE A 282 6.10 1.91 -17.65
N GLU A 283 6.53 3.03 -18.22
CA GLU A 283 7.38 3.01 -19.40
C GLU A 283 8.76 2.44 -19.07
N THR A 284 9.39 1.78 -20.05
CA THR A 284 10.81 1.43 -19.93
C THR A 284 11.64 2.68 -20.16
N THR A 285 11.96 3.41 -19.09
CA THR A 285 12.72 4.67 -19.14
C THR A 285 14.22 4.51 -18.91
N LEU A 286 14.67 3.33 -18.48
CA LEU A 286 16.07 3.04 -18.18
C LEU A 286 16.46 1.65 -18.65
N VAL A 287 17.65 1.52 -19.23
CA VAL A 287 18.24 0.25 -19.70
C VAL A 287 19.66 0.13 -19.15
N LEU A 288 20.08 -1.09 -18.82
CA LEU A 288 21.47 -1.39 -18.45
C LEU A 288 22.31 -1.59 -19.71
N ASP A 289 23.45 -0.91 -19.80
CA ASP A 289 24.27 -0.87 -21.02
C ASP A 289 25.53 -1.75 -20.96
N ALA A 290 25.82 -2.34 -19.81
CA ALA A 290 27.03 -3.12 -19.60
C ALA A 290 26.79 -4.34 -18.71
N SER A 291 27.65 -5.35 -18.90
CA SER A 291 27.74 -6.53 -18.03
C SER A 291 28.68 -6.34 -16.83
N LYS A 292 29.20 -5.12 -16.64
CA LYS A 292 30.13 -4.77 -15.56
C LYS A 292 29.82 -3.41 -14.95
N ALA A 293 30.07 -3.29 -13.66
CA ALA A 293 30.09 -2.06 -12.90
C ALA A 293 31.54 -1.79 -12.44
N ALA A 294 31.86 -0.51 -12.22
CA ALA A 294 33.18 -0.11 -11.75
C ALA A 294 33.06 0.87 -10.60
N ALA A 295 33.86 0.68 -9.56
CA ALA A 295 33.94 1.61 -8.45
C ALA A 295 35.10 2.59 -8.64
N THR A 296 34.87 3.85 -8.31
CA THR A 296 35.93 4.85 -8.17
C THR A 296 36.04 5.27 -6.71
N ALA A 297 37.27 5.39 -6.23
CA ALA A 297 37.53 5.95 -4.90
C ALA A 297 37.12 7.42 -4.86
N THR A 298 36.33 7.80 -3.86
CA THR A 298 36.02 9.20 -3.52
C THR A 298 36.74 9.55 -2.22
N ASP A 299 36.08 10.15 -1.23
CA ASP A 299 36.71 10.62 0.00
C ASP A 299 36.91 9.48 1.03
N ASP A 300 38.04 9.50 1.75
CA ASP A 300 38.38 8.57 2.84
C ASP A 300 38.22 7.06 2.50
N THR A 301 37.18 6.38 3.00
CA THR A 301 36.88 4.96 2.71
C THR A 301 35.75 4.77 1.70
N ARG A 302 35.27 5.86 1.07
CA ARG A 302 34.09 5.85 0.21
C ARG A 302 34.42 5.47 -1.23
N LEU A 303 33.52 4.68 -1.81
CA LEU A 303 33.51 4.27 -3.20
C LEU A 303 32.22 4.72 -3.86
N ALA A 304 32.34 5.18 -5.10
CA ALA A 304 31.22 5.43 -6.01
C ALA A 304 31.16 4.29 -7.03
N ILE A 305 30.21 3.36 -6.84
CA ILE A 305 29.98 2.26 -7.77
C ILE A 305 29.12 2.76 -8.93
N ARG A 306 29.70 2.85 -10.12
CA ARG A 306 29.04 3.30 -11.34
C ARG A 306 28.50 2.10 -12.10
N VAL A 307 27.18 2.07 -12.29
CA VAL A 307 26.46 1.11 -13.11
C VAL A 307 26.08 1.78 -14.43
N PRO A 308 26.65 1.37 -15.58
CA PRO A 308 26.33 1.99 -16.87
C PRO A 308 24.87 1.81 -17.27
N VAL A 309 24.21 2.93 -17.60
CA VAL A 309 22.80 2.96 -18.01
C VAL A 309 22.53 3.99 -19.09
N THR A 310 21.51 3.71 -19.89
CA THR A 310 20.89 4.69 -20.79
C THR A 310 19.54 5.08 -20.23
N ALA A 311 19.40 6.35 -19.85
CA ALA A 311 18.15 6.93 -19.37
C ALA A 311 17.46 7.70 -20.51
N LYS A 312 16.15 7.47 -20.68
CA LYS A 312 15.32 8.17 -21.68
C LYS A 312 14.79 9.51 -21.18
N GLN A 313 14.81 9.73 -19.87
CA GLN A 313 14.30 10.95 -19.23
C GLN A 313 15.37 11.51 -18.29
N ALA A 314 15.77 12.76 -18.52
CA ALA A 314 16.72 13.45 -17.66
C ALA A 314 16.07 13.81 -16.32
N GLY A 315 16.79 13.66 -15.22
CA GLY A 315 16.34 14.05 -13.88
C GLY A 315 15.33 13.11 -13.22
N GLN A 316 14.91 12.01 -13.86
CA GLN A 316 14.13 10.96 -13.22
C GLN A 316 15.00 10.21 -12.21
N HIS A 317 14.55 10.08 -10.97
CA HIS A 317 15.20 9.26 -9.95
C HIS A 317 14.54 7.89 -9.82
N TYR A 318 15.31 6.94 -9.32
CA TYR A 318 14.99 5.53 -9.19
C TYR A 318 15.42 5.05 -7.81
N ARG A 319 14.85 3.92 -7.37
CA ARG A 319 15.41 3.15 -6.26
C ARG A 319 16.30 2.05 -6.82
N ALA A 320 17.52 1.95 -6.34
CA ALA A 320 18.44 0.87 -6.71
C ALA A 320 18.83 0.05 -5.49
N ILE A 321 18.83 -1.27 -5.63
CA ILE A 321 19.20 -2.21 -4.56
C ILE A 321 19.97 -3.37 -5.18
N GLY A 322 21.10 -3.75 -4.58
CA GLY A 322 21.90 -4.89 -5.01
C GLY A 322 22.75 -5.47 -3.89
N GLU A 323 23.51 -6.50 -4.22
CA GLU A 323 24.36 -7.23 -3.28
C GLU A 323 25.83 -7.20 -3.75
N VAL A 324 26.75 -6.76 -2.90
CA VAL A 324 28.19 -6.87 -3.16
C VAL A 324 28.67 -8.23 -2.69
N TRP A 325 29.37 -8.95 -3.56
CA TRP A 325 29.98 -10.25 -3.30
C TRP A 325 31.46 -10.21 -3.63
N GLY A 326 32.24 -11.03 -2.93
CA GLY A 326 33.65 -11.29 -3.24
C GLY A 326 33.99 -12.74 -2.94
N THR A 327 35.28 -13.04 -2.78
CA THR A 327 35.77 -14.38 -2.43
C THR A 327 36.48 -14.39 -1.08
N ASN A 328 36.39 -15.50 -0.34
CA ASN A 328 37.19 -15.70 0.85
C ASN A 328 38.62 -16.19 0.49
N ALA A 329 39.46 -16.45 1.49
CA ALA A 329 40.83 -16.93 1.26
C ALA A 329 40.94 -18.29 0.55
N LYS A 330 39.85 -19.09 0.52
CA LYS A 330 39.76 -20.36 -0.20
C LYS A 330 39.22 -20.20 -1.64
N GLY A 331 38.86 -18.98 -2.04
CA GLY A 331 38.24 -18.70 -3.33
C GLY A 331 36.72 -18.93 -3.38
N GLU A 332 36.08 -19.21 -2.24
CA GLU A 332 34.62 -19.41 -2.18
C GLU A 332 33.90 -18.06 -2.17
N ALA A 333 32.79 -17.95 -2.91
CA ALA A 333 32.01 -16.72 -2.95
C ALA A 333 31.36 -16.43 -1.59
N ILE A 334 31.54 -15.21 -1.08
CA ILE A 334 30.95 -14.74 0.18
C ILE A 334 30.25 -13.39 -0.02
N PRO A 335 29.13 -13.16 0.67
CA PRO A 335 28.46 -11.86 0.65
C PRO A 335 29.26 -10.84 1.45
N VAL A 336 29.40 -9.63 0.92
CA VAL A 336 30.08 -8.51 1.56
C VAL A 336 29.07 -7.62 2.29
N ALA A 337 28.06 -7.15 1.57
CA ALA A 337 27.02 -6.26 2.05
C ALA A 337 25.90 -6.16 1.00
N TRP A 338 24.69 -5.76 1.41
CA TRP A 338 23.74 -5.18 0.46
C TRP A 338 24.04 -3.68 0.32
N LEU A 339 23.68 -3.09 -0.82
CA LEU A 339 23.76 -1.65 -1.05
C LEU A 339 22.50 -1.14 -1.76
N GLY A 340 22.19 0.15 -1.62
CA GLY A 340 21.09 0.77 -2.33
C GLY A 340 20.86 2.23 -2.00
N GLY A 341 19.71 2.75 -2.41
CA GLY A 341 19.29 4.13 -2.17
C GLY A 341 18.46 4.69 -3.33
N MET A 342 18.10 5.98 -3.20
CA MET A 342 17.53 6.74 -4.30
C MET A 342 18.65 7.30 -5.16
N VAL A 343 18.58 7.11 -6.47
CA VAL A 343 19.63 7.44 -7.44
C VAL A 343 19.06 8.12 -8.66
N THR A 344 19.81 9.05 -9.24
CA THR A 344 19.46 9.72 -10.50
C THR A 344 20.57 9.45 -11.52
N PRO A 345 20.26 9.02 -12.75
CA PRO A 345 21.28 8.84 -13.79
C PRO A 345 22.01 10.15 -14.08
N ALA A 346 23.34 10.08 -14.12
CA ALA A 346 24.22 11.17 -14.49
C ALA A 346 25.40 10.61 -15.30
N ASP A 347 25.79 11.29 -16.38
CA ASP A 347 26.93 10.92 -17.21
C ASP A 347 26.93 9.44 -17.65
N GLY A 348 25.77 8.95 -18.09
CA GLY A 348 25.58 7.57 -18.59
C GLY A 348 25.68 6.48 -17.52
N ALA A 349 25.56 6.80 -16.23
CA ALA A 349 25.60 5.82 -15.16
C ALA A 349 24.65 6.16 -14.00
N LEU A 350 24.26 5.12 -13.26
CA LEU A 350 23.77 5.25 -11.88
C LEU A 350 24.95 5.12 -10.93
N GLU A 351 25.07 6.03 -9.99
CA GLU A 351 26.11 6.00 -8.97
C GLU A 351 25.53 5.52 -7.63
N LEU A 352 26.08 4.43 -7.11
CA LEU A 352 25.74 3.86 -5.81
C LEU A 352 26.91 4.08 -4.84
N GLY A 353 26.66 4.80 -3.76
CA GLY A 353 27.68 5.00 -2.74
C GLY A 353 27.90 3.75 -1.89
N PHE A 354 29.16 3.43 -1.59
CA PHE A 354 29.54 2.25 -0.83
C PHE A 354 30.74 2.55 0.07
N ASP A 355 30.84 1.87 1.22
CA ASP A 355 31.98 1.99 2.13
C ASP A 355 32.88 0.76 2.01
N GLU A 356 34.14 0.95 1.63
CA GLU A 356 35.06 -0.16 1.39
C GLU A 356 35.37 -0.94 2.69
N ARG A 357 35.08 -0.36 3.87
CA ARG A 357 35.15 -1.06 5.16
C ARG A 357 34.25 -2.29 5.21
N TRP A 358 33.17 -2.36 4.42
CA TRP A 358 32.37 -3.59 4.29
C TRP A 358 33.18 -4.74 3.69
N VAL A 359 34.00 -4.47 2.67
CA VAL A 359 34.88 -5.47 2.04
C VAL A 359 35.91 -5.97 3.05
N ALA A 360 36.55 -5.04 3.76
CA ALA A 360 37.51 -5.37 4.81
C ALA A 360 36.86 -6.18 5.95
N LYS A 361 35.66 -5.78 6.40
CA LYS A 361 34.91 -6.47 7.45
C LYS A 361 34.51 -7.89 7.07
N ALA A 362 34.19 -8.14 5.81
CA ALA A 362 33.90 -9.48 5.30
C ALA A 362 35.16 -10.31 5.02
N ALA A 363 36.36 -9.72 5.12
CA ALA A 363 37.63 -10.31 4.67
C ALA A 363 37.58 -10.81 3.21
N ALA A 364 36.79 -10.13 2.37
CA ALA A 364 36.57 -10.52 0.98
C ALA A 364 37.69 -10.02 0.05
N ARG A 365 37.96 -10.80 -1.00
CA ARG A 365 38.98 -10.56 -2.01
C ARG A 365 38.37 -10.61 -3.41
N ALA A 366 39.05 -9.99 -4.38
CA ALA A 366 38.70 -10.11 -5.78
C ALA A 366 38.71 -11.60 -6.24
N PRO A 367 37.90 -11.99 -7.24
CA PRO A 367 36.99 -11.14 -8.01
C PRO A 367 35.76 -10.69 -7.20
N PHE A 368 35.27 -9.47 -7.49
CA PHE A 368 34.06 -8.93 -6.89
C PHE A 368 32.91 -8.94 -7.90
N GLU A 369 31.69 -9.04 -7.38
CA GLU A 369 30.47 -9.11 -8.17
C GLU A 369 29.38 -8.25 -7.53
N LEU A 370 28.59 -7.58 -8.37
CA LEU A 370 27.32 -6.98 -7.99
C LEU A 370 26.21 -7.94 -8.42
N ARG A 371 25.50 -8.53 -7.45
CA ARG A 371 24.45 -9.53 -7.69
C ARG A 371 23.07 -8.98 -7.37
N ASN A 372 22.05 -9.56 -8.01
CA ASN A 372 20.63 -9.27 -7.77
C ASN A 372 20.33 -7.76 -7.80
N LEU A 373 20.99 -7.02 -8.70
CA LEU A 373 20.73 -5.60 -8.88
C LEU A 373 19.33 -5.44 -9.45
N ARG A 374 18.52 -4.63 -8.78
CA ARG A 374 17.25 -4.14 -9.29
C ARG A 374 17.21 -2.63 -9.20
N ILE A 375 16.79 -2.02 -10.29
CA ILE A 375 16.52 -0.60 -10.44
C ILE A 375 15.02 -0.50 -10.64
N GLU A 376 14.37 0.25 -9.76
CA GLU A 376 12.93 0.34 -9.64
C GLU A 376 12.51 1.80 -9.76
N ASP A 377 11.32 2.05 -10.31
CA ASP A 377 10.77 3.40 -10.25
C ASP A 377 10.52 3.82 -8.79
N ALA A 378 10.70 5.12 -8.49
CA ALA A 378 10.64 5.61 -7.11
C ALA A 378 9.22 5.62 -6.52
N ASP A 379 8.18 5.68 -7.36
CA ASP A 379 6.80 5.90 -6.94
C ASP A 379 6.03 4.60 -6.74
N HIS A 380 6.30 3.58 -7.55
CA HIS A 380 5.56 2.32 -7.59
C HIS A 380 6.41 1.10 -7.26
N PHE A 381 7.75 1.24 -7.25
CA PHE A 381 8.71 0.18 -6.97
C PHE A 381 8.68 -0.98 -7.98
N VAL A 382 8.24 -0.70 -9.20
CA VAL A 382 8.27 -1.62 -10.34
C VAL A 382 9.68 -1.64 -10.91
N THR A 383 10.24 -2.84 -11.08
CA THR A 383 11.59 -3.01 -11.64
C THR A 383 11.63 -2.54 -13.11
N VAL A 384 12.38 -1.47 -13.38
CA VAL A 384 12.64 -0.96 -14.74
C VAL A 384 13.78 -1.71 -15.41
N ALA A 385 14.82 -2.06 -14.65
CA ALA A 385 16.00 -2.77 -15.11
C ALA A 385 16.59 -3.63 -13.98
N SER A 386 17.20 -4.76 -14.34
CA SER A 386 17.83 -5.65 -13.37
C SER A 386 18.99 -6.44 -13.97
N ALA A 387 19.88 -6.91 -13.10
CA ALA A 387 20.92 -7.86 -13.45
C ALA A 387 21.11 -8.86 -12.31
N GLU A 388 21.08 -10.15 -12.64
CA GLU A 388 21.39 -11.21 -11.66
C GLU A 388 22.85 -11.12 -11.21
N LYS A 389 23.75 -10.76 -12.13
CA LYS A 389 25.18 -10.67 -11.88
C LYS A 389 25.85 -9.68 -12.84
N LEU A 390 26.66 -8.79 -12.27
CA LEU A 390 27.59 -7.91 -12.97
C LEU A 390 28.98 -8.11 -12.37
N ALA A 391 30.01 -8.16 -13.21
CA ALA A 391 31.38 -8.06 -12.70
C ALA A 391 31.58 -6.70 -12.04
N LEU A 392 32.21 -6.65 -10.87
CA LEU A 392 32.47 -5.42 -10.14
C LEU A 392 33.97 -5.18 -10.02
N GLU A 393 34.46 -4.15 -10.70
CA GLU A 393 35.85 -3.71 -10.57
C GLU A 393 35.96 -2.75 -9.37
N LEU A 394 36.77 -3.10 -8.37
CA LEU A 394 37.07 -2.22 -7.24
C LEU A 394 38.52 -1.70 -7.34
N PRO A 395 38.79 -0.44 -6.94
CA PRO A 395 40.16 0.03 -6.78
C PRO A 395 40.83 -0.70 -5.60
N ALA A 396 42.15 -0.52 -5.45
CA ALA A 396 42.85 -0.99 -4.27
C ALA A 396 42.22 -0.36 -3.01
N LEU A 397 41.82 -1.21 -2.05
CA LEU A 397 41.20 -0.77 -0.81
C LEU A 397 42.20 0.05 0.02
N ARG A 398 41.75 1.17 0.59
CA ARG A 398 42.56 2.04 1.46
C ARG A 398 42.47 1.64 2.93
N THR A 399 41.41 0.94 3.30
CA THR A 399 41.12 0.44 4.65
C THR A 399 42.13 -0.65 5.02
N LYS A 400 42.88 -0.40 6.10
CA LYS A 400 43.91 -1.31 6.64
C LYS A 400 43.52 -2.00 7.96
N ALA A 401 42.39 -1.61 8.55
CA ALA A 401 41.91 -2.17 9.81
C ALA A 401 41.56 -3.65 9.67
N ALA A 402 41.81 -4.44 10.71
CA ALA A 402 41.42 -5.85 10.72
C ALA A 402 39.89 -5.98 10.83
N PRO A 403 39.29 -7.07 10.31
CA PRO A 403 37.83 -7.24 10.30
C PRO A 403 37.15 -7.08 11.67
N ALA A 404 37.83 -7.52 12.74
CA ALA A 404 37.35 -7.46 14.12
C ALA A 404 37.30 -6.03 14.70
N ASP A 405 38.13 -5.13 14.17
CA ASP A 405 38.26 -3.76 14.66
C ASP A 405 37.27 -2.79 13.99
N ILE A 406 36.60 -3.24 12.92
CA ILE A 406 35.66 -2.41 12.17
C ILE A 406 34.29 -2.44 12.86
N ALA A 407 33.98 -1.38 13.60
CA ALA A 407 32.63 -1.10 14.08
C ALA A 407 31.76 -0.54 12.94
N ILE A 408 30.53 -1.05 12.81
CA ILE A 408 29.56 -0.54 11.82
C ILE A 408 29.00 0.78 12.36
N ASP A 409 29.17 1.86 11.60
CA ASP A 409 28.70 3.20 11.95
C ASP A 409 27.66 3.75 10.96
N GLU A 410 27.20 4.99 11.21
CA GLU A 410 26.23 5.67 10.36
C GLU A 410 26.77 5.89 8.95
N VAL A 411 28.06 6.21 8.80
CA VAL A 411 28.66 6.43 7.48
C VAL A 411 28.66 5.13 6.67
N MET A 412 28.99 3.99 7.28
CA MET A 412 28.90 2.68 6.62
C MET A 412 27.47 2.33 6.20
N THR A 413 26.44 2.81 6.89
CA THR A 413 25.06 2.36 6.66
C THR A 413 24.19 3.33 5.87
N MET A 414 24.46 4.63 5.94
CA MET A 414 23.67 5.70 5.33
C MET A 414 24.48 6.63 4.43
N GLY A 415 25.80 6.49 4.43
CA GLY A 415 26.73 7.42 3.78
C GLY A 415 27.01 8.66 4.61
N PRO A 416 27.86 9.56 4.10
CA PRO A 416 28.18 10.80 4.79
C PRO A 416 26.94 11.72 4.83
N ARG A 417 26.76 12.38 5.98
CA ARG A 417 25.76 13.47 6.10
C ARG A 417 26.16 14.63 5.17
N PRO A 418 25.20 15.35 4.57
CA PRO A 418 25.48 16.53 3.76
C PRO A 418 26.18 17.60 4.63
N THR A 419 27.18 18.28 4.07
CA THR A 419 27.83 19.41 4.75
C THR A 419 26.82 20.56 4.96
N ALA A 420 26.90 21.24 6.11
CA ALA A 420 25.93 22.22 6.57
C ALA A 420 25.67 23.40 5.59
N GLU A 421 26.55 23.63 4.61
CA GLU A 421 26.36 24.64 3.56
C GLU A 421 25.25 24.27 2.54
N LYS A 422 24.91 22.98 2.41
CA LYS A 422 23.83 22.49 1.52
C LYS A 422 22.48 22.30 2.21
N SER A 423 22.42 22.43 3.53
CA SER A 423 21.20 22.27 4.32
C SER A 423 20.65 23.64 4.67
N ALA A 424 19.42 23.98 4.23
CA ALA A 424 18.76 25.21 4.64
C ALA A 424 18.80 25.30 6.18
N LYS A 425 19.27 26.44 6.71
CA LYS A 425 19.37 26.66 8.17
C LYS A 425 17.97 26.79 8.76
N GLY A 426 17.36 25.65 9.08
CA GLY A 426 16.17 25.58 9.91
C GLY A 426 16.45 26.21 11.28
N VAL A 427 15.39 26.48 12.05
CA VAL A 427 15.53 27.06 13.40
C VAL A 427 14.83 26.20 14.43
N GLY A 428 15.53 25.82 15.49
CA GLY A 428 14.95 25.05 16.59
C GLY A 428 14.59 23.60 16.25
N LYS A 429 13.67 23.06 17.05
CA LYS A 429 13.26 21.64 17.09
C LYS A 429 11.74 21.53 17.10
N ARG A 430 11.16 20.50 16.46
CA ARG A 430 9.70 20.35 16.37
C ARG A 430 9.24 18.90 16.33
N LEU A 431 8.00 18.66 16.73
CA LEU A 431 7.27 17.43 16.41
C LEU A 431 6.34 17.69 15.23
N ILE A 432 6.46 16.94 14.14
CA ILE A 432 5.58 17.07 12.98
C ILE A 432 4.43 16.06 13.11
N LEU A 433 3.20 16.56 13.03
CA LEU A 433 1.99 15.75 13.01
C LEU A 433 1.60 15.50 11.56
N VAL A 434 1.64 14.25 11.11
CA VAL A 434 1.51 13.83 9.71
C VAL A 434 0.20 13.08 9.51
N HIS A 435 -0.57 13.47 8.50
CA HIS A 435 -1.84 12.82 8.14
C HIS A 435 -1.64 11.63 7.18
N GLY A 436 -2.74 10.99 6.81
CA GLY A 436 -2.78 9.82 5.93
C GLY A 436 -3.20 10.12 4.49
N TYR A 437 -3.50 9.07 3.74
CA TYR A 437 -4.03 9.16 2.39
C TYR A 437 -5.35 9.93 2.36
N CYS A 438 -5.49 10.89 1.44
CA CYS A 438 -6.75 11.61 1.21
C CYS A 438 -7.43 12.13 2.50
N SER A 439 -6.63 12.60 3.46
CA SER A 439 -7.13 13.15 4.73
C SER A 439 -6.68 14.60 4.92
N GLY A 440 -7.46 15.33 5.72
CA GLY A 440 -7.04 16.59 6.33
C GLY A 440 -6.19 16.43 7.60
N GLY A 441 -6.06 17.50 8.38
CA GLY A 441 -5.40 17.47 9.68
C GLY A 441 -6.16 16.60 10.68
N VAL A 442 -5.67 15.38 10.92
CA VAL A 442 -6.32 14.39 11.81
C VAL A 442 -5.94 14.54 13.28
N TRP A 443 -4.78 15.13 13.58
CA TRP A 443 -4.27 15.18 14.96
C TRP A 443 -4.80 16.39 15.73
N PRO A 444 -5.34 16.22 16.95
CA PRO A 444 -5.64 17.33 17.84
C PRO A 444 -4.34 17.99 18.33
N GLN A 445 -3.83 18.99 17.60
CA GLN A 445 -2.51 19.59 17.83
C GLN A 445 -2.31 20.09 19.28
N SER A 446 -3.38 20.53 19.95
CA SER A 446 -3.34 20.96 21.36
C SER A 446 -2.88 19.88 22.34
N GLN A 447 -2.92 18.61 21.95
CA GLN A 447 -2.45 17.47 22.76
C GLN A 447 -0.94 17.20 22.60
N PHE A 448 -0.26 17.93 21.70
CA PHE A 448 1.15 17.71 21.39
C PHE A 448 1.98 18.97 21.67
N ALA A 449 3.01 18.83 22.51
CA ALA A 449 3.91 19.92 22.85
C ALA A 449 4.93 20.17 21.74
N THR A 450 5.23 21.44 21.47
CA THR A 450 6.22 21.87 20.46
C THR A 450 5.98 21.19 19.12
N SER A 451 4.74 21.24 18.64
CA SER A 451 4.26 20.49 17.47
C SER A 451 3.79 21.40 16.34
N SER A 452 3.88 20.91 15.11
CA SER A 452 3.33 21.54 13.91
C SER A 452 2.60 20.51 13.08
N THR A 453 1.41 20.85 12.60
CA THR A 453 0.63 19.98 11.71
C THR A 453 1.08 20.19 10.27
N PHE A 454 1.52 19.12 9.63
CA PHE A 454 1.76 19.08 8.19
C PHE A 454 0.45 18.75 7.47
N LEU A 455 0.17 19.44 6.35
CA LEU A 455 -1.08 19.31 5.60
C LEU A 455 -0.79 19.24 4.09
N ASP A 456 -1.19 18.14 3.46
CA ASP A 456 -1.26 17.90 2.02
C ASP A 456 -2.69 17.41 1.69
N VAL A 457 -3.65 18.28 1.97
CA VAL A 457 -5.08 17.93 2.04
C VAL A 457 -5.59 17.40 0.72
N ASN A 458 -6.35 16.30 0.77
CA ASN A 458 -7.02 15.67 -0.36
C ASN A 458 -6.07 15.32 -1.53
N GLN A 459 -4.82 14.97 -1.22
CA GLN A 459 -3.86 14.53 -2.22
C GLN A 459 -3.66 13.01 -2.16
N ASN A 460 -3.42 12.42 -3.33
CA ASN A 460 -2.91 11.08 -3.49
C ASN A 460 -1.44 11.14 -3.88
N ARG A 461 -0.57 10.62 -3.01
CA ARG A 461 0.88 10.65 -3.16
C ARG A 461 1.46 9.25 -3.05
N SER A 462 2.51 8.97 -3.82
CA SER A 462 3.37 7.83 -3.49
C SER A 462 4.05 8.04 -2.13
N HIS A 463 4.61 6.97 -1.54
CA HIS A 463 5.42 7.09 -0.33
C HIS A 463 6.61 8.04 -0.53
N ASP A 464 7.25 8.03 -1.70
CA ASP A 464 8.38 8.90 -2.04
C ASP A 464 7.96 10.37 -2.14
N GLN A 465 6.92 10.66 -2.92
CA GLN A 465 6.38 12.02 -3.07
C GLN A 465 5.94 12.59 -1.72
N PHE A 466 5.27 11.78 -0.89
CA PHE A 466 4.80 12.23 0.42
C PHE A 466 5.96 12.47 1.39
N ALA A 467 6.96 11.60 1.38
CA ALA A 467 8.20 11.76 2.15
C ALA A 467 8.92 13.07 1.81
N ILE A 468 9.03 13.40 0.51
CA ILE A 468 9.64 14.66 0.04
C ILE A 468 8.86 15.88 0.55
N ARG A 469 7.52 15.82 0.55
CA ARG A 469 6.70 16.92 1.10
C ARG A 469 6.88 17.09 2.60
N ILE A 470 6.94 15.98 3.35
CA ILE A 470 7.24 16.01 4.80
C ILE A 470 8.63 16.61 5.04
N ARG A 471 9.64 16.25 4.24
CA ARG A 471 10.98 16.84 4.29
C ARG A 471 10.92 18.35 4.11
N ASP A 472 10.27 18.82 3.05
CA ASP A 472 10.21 20.24 2.70
C ASP A 472 9.54 21.06 3.78
N PHE A 473 8.43 20.56 4.32
CA PHE A 473 7.77 21.19 5.47
C PHE A 473 8.69 21.21 6.70
N GLY A 474 9.34 20.07 6.98
CA GLY A 474 10.25 19.88 8.11
C GLY A 474 11.54 20.69 8.02
N ALA A 475 11.99 21.10 6.83
CA ALA A 475 13.18 21.92 6.59
C ALA A 475 13.10 23.31 7.25
N THR A 476 11.93 23.69 7.76
CA THR A 476 11.75 24.86 8.64
C THR A 476 12.53 24.74 9.95
N TRP A 477 12.76 23.52 10.45
CA TRP A 477 13.45 23.23 11.71
C TRP A 477 14.76 22.49 11.47
N ASN A 478 15.76 22.68 12.34
CA ASN A 478 17.03 21.94 12.25
C ASN A 478 16.84 20.46 12.50
N SER A 479 15.80 20.13 13.26
CA SER A 479 15.53 18.80 13.75
C SER A 479 14.05 18.63 14.00
N PHE A 480 13.52 17.44 13.70
CA PHE A 480 12.15 17.11 14.04
C PHE A 480 11.91 15.61 14.21
N GLY A 481 10.96 15.21 15.06
CA GLY A 481 10.38 13.86 15.03
C GLY A 481 9.01 13.85 14.35
N THR A 482 8.42 12.67 14.15
CA THR A 482 7.07 12.53 13.57
C THR A 482 6.10 11.75 14.44
N VAL A 483 4.85 12.18 14.46
CA VAL A 483 3.67 11.38 14.84
C VAL A 483 2.76 11.32 13.63
N ALA A 484 2.51 10.12 13.12
CA ALA A 484 1.89 9.93 11.83
C ALA A 484 0.67 9.01 11.88
N HIS A 485 -0.32 9.30 11.05
CA HIS A 485 -1.53 8.50 10.91
C HIS A 485 -1.53 7.79 9.55
N SER A 486 -2.01 6.54 9.50
CA SER A 486 -2.26 5.83 8.23
C SER A 486 -1.01 5.87 7.31
N GLN A 487 -1.15 6.22 6.03
CA GLN A 487 -0.04 6.35 5.06
C GLN A 487 1.13 7.23 5.56
N GLY A 488 0.88 8.24 6.40
CA GLY A 488 1.91 9.13 6.92
C GLY A 488 3.03 8.40 7.67
N GLY A 489 2.73 7.25 8.28
CA GLY A 489 3.72 6.41 8.96
C GLY A 489 4.72 5.80 7.97
N ALA A 490 4.21 5.26 6.87
CA ALA A 490 5.03 4.72 5.79
C ALA A 490 5.86 5.82 5.10
N ALA A 491 5.26 6.99 4.84
CA ALA A 491 5.98 8.13 4.28
C ALA A 491 7.07 8.68 5.21
N SER A 492 6.83 8.74 6.53
CA SER A 492 7.85 9.14 7.51
C SER A 492 9.02 8.15 7.56
N LEU A 493 8.73 6.85 7.50
CA LEU A 493 9.77 5.81 7.42
C LEU A 493 10.54 5.87 6.10
N HIS A 494 9.84 6.11 4.99
CA HIS A 494 10.45 6.30 3.69
C HIS A 494 11.41 7.51 3.69
N LEU A 495 10.97 8.65 4.24
CA LEU A 495 11.80 9.84 4.43
C LEU A 495 13.08 9.51 5.19
N TYR A 496 12.95 8.92 6.38
CA TYR A 496 14.12 8.55 7.19
C TYR A 496 15.04 7.55 6.48
N THR A 497 14.49 6.65 5.67
CA THR A 497 15.29 5.63 5.00
C THR A 497 16.12 6.20 3.86
N TYR A 498 15.53 7.06 3.01
CA TYR A 498 16.15 7.41 1.73
C TYR A 498 16.70 8.82 1.65
N TYR A 499 16.28 9.76 2.50
CA TYR A 499 16.68 11.16 2.37
C TYR A 499 17.23 11.72 3.67
N TRP A 500 18.29 12.50 3.55
CA TRP A 500 18.76 13.32 4.66
C TRP A 500 17.77 14.45 4.94
N SER A 501 17.39 14.61 6.21
CA SER A 501 16.45 15.63 6.65
C SER A 501 16.66 16.01 8.12
N GLY A 502 15.87 16.96 8.63
CA GLY A 502 15.82 17.24 10.07
C GLY A 502 15.42 16.04 10.92
N LEU A 503 14.78 15.01 10.34
CA LEU A 503 14.48 13.77 11.03
C LEU A 503 15.77 13.06 11.50
N ASP A 504 16.84 13.15 10.73
CA ASP A 504 18.13 12.54 11.08
C ASP A 504 18.87 13.27 12.20
N ASN A 505 18.47 14.50 12.51
CA ASN A 505 19.08 15.32 13.55
C ASN A 505 18.33 15.19 14.89
N ALA A 506 17.17 14.52 14.89
CA ALA A 506 16.31 14.45 16.05
C ALA A 506 16.85 13.55 17.14
N THR A 507 16.76 14.10 18.36
CA THR A 507 17.23 13.45 19.58
C THR A 507 16.03 13.16 20.47
N GLY A 508 15.95 11.95 21.02
CA GLY A 508 14.88 11.53 21.91
C GLY A 508 14.60 10.03 21.80
N SER A 509 13.62 9.55 22.55
CA SER A 509 13.38 8.11 22.66
C SER A 509 12.60 7.52 21.49
N ARG A 510 11.74 8.30 20.81
CA ARG A 510 10.91 7.81 19.69
C ARG A 510 10.97 8.75 18.51
N LEU A 511 11.71 8.34 17.47
CA LEU A 511 11.94 9.14 16.28
C LEU A 511 10.69 9.27 15.41
N ILE A 512 10.14 8.11 15.05
CA ILE A 512 8.92 7.99 14.26
C ILE A 512 7.89 7.27 15.12
N GLN A 513 6.71 7.87 15.21
CA GLN A 513 5.56 7.26 15.88
C GLN A 513 4.40 7.18 14.91
N SER A 514 3.65 6.07 14.93
CA SER A 514 2.52 5.89 14.01
C SER A 514 1.34 5.17 14.64
N VAL A 515 0.15 5.45 14.13
CA VAL A 515 -1.10 4.81 14.54
C VAL A 515 -1.88 4.40 13.28
N GLY A 516 -2.27 3.13 13.21
CA GLY A 516 -3.08 2.57 12.12
C GLY A 516 -2.43 2.63 10.74
N THR A 517 -1.10 2.59 10.64
CA THR A 517 -0.44 2.56 9.34
C THR A 517 -0.54 1.16 8.71
N PRO A 518 -1.05 1.03 7.46
CA PRO A 518 -1.08 -0.24 6.74
C PRO A 518 0.31 -0.60 6.19
N TYR A 519 1.26 -0.95 7.07
CA TYR A 519 2.65 -1.24 6.68
C TYR A 519 2.76 -2.38 5.67
N LYS A 520 1.84 -3.34 5.70
CA LYS A 520 1.75 -4.44 4.72
C LYS A 520 0.64 -4.23 3.68
N GLY A 521 0.03 -3.04 3.62
CA GLY A 521 -1.06 -2.71 2.70
C GLY A 521 -2.44 -3.00 3.27
N THR A 522 -3.48 -2.78 2.47
CA THR A 522 -4.89 -3.06 2.76
C THR A 522 -5.62 -3.47 1.49
N ASN A 523 -6.54 -4.44 1.59
CA ASN A 523 -7.38 -4.88 0.48
C ASN A 523 -8.32 -3.75 0.00
N LEU A 524 -8.69 -2.83 0.89
CA LEU A 524 -9.60 -1.72 0.59
C LEU A 524 -9.05 -0.80 -0.52
N SER A 525 -7.73 -0.71 -0.69
CA SER A 525 -7.09 0.10 -1.74
C SER A 525 -7.51 -0.32 -3.16
N GLY A 526 -7.57 -1.62 -3.45
CA GLY A 526 -7.95 -2.13 -4.78
C GLY A 526 -9.44 -1.89 -5.09
N ILE A 527 -10.29 -2.11 -4.10
CA ILE A 527 -11.73 -1.93 -4.24
C ILE A 527 -12.09 -0.46 -4.37
N LEU A 528 -11.46 0.43 -3.58
CA LEU A 528 -11.63 1.87 -3.73
C LEU A 528 -11.07 2.40 -5.04
N ALA A 529 -9.99 1.84 -5.58
CA ALA A 529 -9.55 2.20 -6.92
C ALA A 529 -10.62 1.88 -7.96
N THR A 530 -11.29 0.73 -7.83
CA THR A 530 -12.39 0.31 -8.71
C THR A 530 -13.60 1.24 -8.63
N ILE A 531 -14.11 1.46 -7.42
CA ILE A 531 -15.32 2.24 -7.19
C ILE A 531 -15.04 3.74 -7.37
N GLY A 532 -13.92 4.23 -6.83
CA GLY A 532 -13.53 5.63 -6.87
C GLY A 532 -13.26 6.15 -8.28
N ASN A 533 -12.60 5.38 -9.14
CA ASN A 533 -12.42 5.75 -10.55
C ASN A 533 -13.76 5.90 -11.29
N TRP A 534 -14.77 5.12 -10.90
CA TRP A 534 -16.09 5.15 -11.50
C TRP A 534 -16.92 6.37 -11.09
N PHE A 535 -16.91 6.72 -9.80
CA PHE A 535 -17.74 7.81 -9.27
C PHE A 535 -17.02 9.15 -9.12
N GLY A 536 -15.68 9.18 -9.26
CA GLY A 536 -14.87 10.40 -9.09
C GLY A 536 -14.80 10.91 -7.64
N VAL A 537 -15.08 10.07 -6.64
CA VAL A 537 -15.26 10.46 -5.22
C VAL A 537 -14.04 10.09 -4.35
N ALA A 538 -12.85 10.01 -4.93
CA ALA A 538 -11.62 9.71 -4.20
C ALA A 538 -10.45 10.58 -4.70
N CYS A 539 -9.43 10.80 -3.88
CA CYS A 539 -8.23 11.54 -4.26
C CYS A 539 -7.36 10.83 -5.32
N GLY A 540 -7.74 9.63 -5.77
CA GLY A 540 -7.07 8.82 -6.79
C GLY A 540 -6.92 7.36 -6.37
N SER A 541 -6.09 6.59 -7.09
CA SER A 541 -5.72 5.22 -6.70
C SER A 541 -4.27 5.20 -6.21
N ASN A 542 -4.01 4.52 -5.09
CA ASN A 542 -2.66 4.44 -4.51
C ASN A 542 -2.12 3.02 -4.50
N SER A 543 -1.18 2.71 -5.39
CA SER A 543 -0.61 1.36 -5.47
C SER A 543 0.27 1.02 -4.27
N ASN A 544 0.86 1.99 -3.57
CA ASN A 544 1.73 1.72 -2.42
C ASN A 544 0.99 1.19 -1.20
N MET A 545 -0.33 1.43 -1.11
CA MET A 545 -1.18 0.92 -0.03
C MET A 545 -1.82 -0.44 -0.34
N THR A 546 -1.57 -1.01 -1.53
CA THR A 546 -1.94 -2.40 -1.84
C THR A 546 -0.97 -3.37 -1.17
N TYR A 547 -1.35 -4.64 -1.01
CA TYR A 547 -0.44 -5.66 -0.48
C TYR A 547 0.83 -5.82 -1.32
N SER A 548 0.71 -5.82 -2.65
CA SER A 548 1.85 -5.98 -3.54
C SER A 548 2.76 -4.74 -3.56
N GLY A 549 2.18 -3.54 -3.52
CA GLY A 549 2.95 -2.30 -3.43
C GLY A 549 3.64 -2.12 -2.08
N ALA A 550 2.97 -2.42 -0.97
CA ALA A 550 3.54 -2.33 0.37
C ALA A 550 4.66 -3.35 0.59
N SER A 551 4.49 -4.60 0.13
CA SER A 551 5.56 -5.61 0.20
C SER A 551 6.78 -5.21 -0.65
N SER A 552 6.57 -4.67 -1.85
CA SER A 552 7.65 -4.19 -2.73
C SER A 552 8.36 -2.97 -2.12
N TRP A 553 7.62 -2.06 -1.49
CA TRP A 553 8.20 -0.96 -0.73
C TRP A 553 9.06 -1.46 0.45
N LEU A 554 8.50 -2.32 1.31
CA LEU A 554 9.19 -2.87 2.49
C LEU A 554 10.46 -3.65 2.14
N ALA A 555 10.50 -4.33 0.99
CA ALA A 555 11.68 -5.02 0.47
C ALA A 555 12.88 -4.10 0.20
N GLY A 556 12.73 -2.78 0.31
CA GLY A 556 13.82 -1.81 0.27
C GLY A 556 14.06 -1.05 1.57
N ILE A 557 13.32 -1.35 2.65
CA ILE A 557 13.46 -0.67 3.95
C ILE A 557 14.24 -1.56 4.91
N PRO A 558 15.47 -1.17 5.32
CA PRO A 558 16.30 -2.00 6.19
C PRO A 558 15.77 -2.07 7.61
N THR A 559 16.03 -3.17 8.31
CA THR A 559 15.56 -3.41 9.69
C THR A 559 16.02 -2.32 10.64
N SER A 560 17.22 -1.76 10.45
CA SER A 560 17.74 -0.63 11.22
C SER A 560 16.88 0.63 11.13
N ALA A 561 16.27 0.90 9.96
CA ALA A 561 15.32 2.00 9.78
C ALA A 561 13.96 1.66 10.40
N ARG A 562 13.46 0.43 10.19
CA ARG A 562 12.21 -0.05 10.81
C ARG A 562 12.26 0.07 12.33
N ALA A 563 13.40 -0.24 12.94
CA ALA A 563 13.63 -0.14 14.39
C ALA A 563 13.48 1.29 14.96
N LYS A 564 13.47 2.33 14.12
CA LYS A 564 13.19 3.71 14.55
C LYS A 564 11.70 4.02 14.69
N VAL A 565 10.84 3.11 14.22
CA VAL A 565 9.39 3.26 14.26
C VAL A 565 8.81 2.65 15.53
N ASN A 566 7.95 3.43 16.18
CA ASN A 566 7.15 3.02 17.32
C ASN A 566 5.68 3.09 16.90
N TYR A 567 5.03 1.95 16.73
CA TYR A 567 3.70 1.91 16.13
C TYR A 567 2.65 1.35 17.08
N TYR A 568 1.42 1.81 16.89
CA TYR A 568 0.22 1.29 17.52
C TYR A 568 -0.73 0.78 16.44
N THR A 569 -1.42 -0.32 16.74
CA THR A 569 -2.54 -0.81 15.93
C THR A 569 -3.83 -0.64 16.71
N THR A 570 -4.95 -0.56 16.01
CA THR A 570 -6.27 -0.52 16.64
C THR A 570 -7.21 -1.51 15.96
N SER A 571 -8.35 -1.77 16.58
CA SER A 571 -9.47 -2.44 15.94
C SER A 571 -10.77 -2.04 16.63
N PHE A 572 -11.88 -2.42 16.01
CA PHE A 572 -13.18 -2.40 16.68
C PHE A 572 -13.18 -3.21 17.99
N ARG A 573 -14.09 -2.86 18.90
CA ARG A 573 -14.38 -3.67 20.10
C ARG A 573 -15.35 -4.80 19.76
N SER A 574 -15.10 -6.02 20.20
CA SER A 574 -16.12 -7.08 20.19
C SER A 574 -17.14 -6.81 21.31
N THR A 575 -18.41 -6.61 20.95
CA THR A 575 -19.47 -6.41 21.96
C THR A 575 -19.79 -7.71 22.69
N ASN A 576 -19.94 -8.84 21.97
CA ASN A 576 -20.15 -10.19 22.51
C ASN A 576 -19.37 -11.23 21.68
N TRP A 577 -19.12 -12.43 22.21
CA TRP A 577 -18.39 -13.50 21.49
C TRP A 577 -19.13 -14.06 20.25
N TYR A 578 -20.43 -13.80 20.13
CA TYR A 578 -21.32 -14.30 19.06
C TYR A 578 -21.81 -13.20 18.10
N THR A 579 -21.34 -11.96 18.24
CA THR A 579 -21.65 -10.87 17.31
C THR A 579 -20.34 -10.30 16.78
N ASN A 580 -20.05 -10.51 15.49
CA ASN A 580 -19.00 -9.76 14.82
C ASN A 580 -19.40 -8.29 14.83
N ASP A 581 -18.48 -7.46 15.27
CA ASP A 581 -18.64 -6.02 15.31
C ASP A 581 -17.68 -5.46 14.26
N TYR A 582 -17.99 -4.33 13.65
CA TYR A 582 -17.19 -3.70 12.60
C TYR A 582 -16.94 -2.22 12.87
N CYS A 583 -15.79 -1.68 12.46
CA CYS A 583 -15.61 -0.23 12.52
C CYS A 583 -16.46 0.49 11.49
N ASN A 584 -16.53 -0.05 10.29
CA ASN A 584 -17.45 0.38 9.23
C ASN A 584 -18.06 -0.85 8.58
N ILE A 585 -19.39 -0.88 8.53
CA ILE A 585 -20.12 -2.04 8.03
C ILE A 585 -19.88 -2.34 6.55
N ALA A 586 -19.50 -1.33 5.77
CA ALA A 586 -19.28 -1.47 4.35
C ALA A 586 -17.87 -2.00 4.06
N SER A 587 -16.85 -1.55 4.80
CA SER A 587 -15.48 -2.07 4.69
C SER A 587 -15.34 -3.48 5.26
N ASP A 588 -16.17 -3.86 6.23
CA ASP A 588 -16.26 -5.21 6.81
C ASP A 588 -16.52 -6.33 5.78
N LEU A 589 -17.14 -6.00 4.63
CA LEU A 589 -17.34 -6.98 3.55
C LEU A 589 -16.03 -7.37 2.85
N VAL A 590 -14.96 -6.60 3.03
CA VAL A 590 -13.72 -6.73 2.23
C VAL A 590 -12.46 -6.85 3.06
N LEU A 591 -12.52 -6.43 4.32
CA LEU A 591 -11.43 -6.53 5.28
C LEU A 591 -11.61 -7.79 6.12
N SER A 592 -10.49 -8.39 6.51
CA SER A 592 -10.49 -9.51 7.46
C SER A 592 -10.44 -8.98 8.89
N ASP A 593 -11.24 -9.60 9.77
CA ASP A 593 -11.27 -9.26 11.18
C ASP A 593 -10.04 -9.80 11.95
N PRO A 594 -9.60 -9.10 13.01
CA PRO A 594 -10.04 -7.78 13.43
C PRO A 594 -9.41 -6.66 12.59
N GLU A 595 -10.17 -5.58 12.38
CA GLU A 595 -9.80 -4.42 11.58
C GLU A 595 -10.17 -3.08 12.25
N ASP A 596 -9.59 -1.98 11.79
CA ASP A 596 -9.88 -0.63 12.29
C ASP A 596 -10.85 0.17 11.39
N GLY A 597 -11.49 -0.43 10.39
CA GLY A 597 -12.31 0.23 9.38
C GLY A 597 -11.56 0.48 8.07
N THR A 598 -10.26 0.16 8.02
CA THR A 598 -9.35 0.54 6.95
C THR A 598 -8.20 -0.45 6.78
N THR A 599 -7.60 -0.86 7.89
CA THR A 599 -6.42 -1.73 7.96
C THR A 599 -6.73 -2.93 8.84
N GLU A 600 -6.49 -4.13 8.32
CA GLU A 600 -6.54 -5.35 9.11
C GLU A 600 -5.39 -5.34 10.13
N GLN A 601 -5.64 -5.82 11.35
CA GLN A 601 -4.64 -5.82 12.42
C GLN A 601 -3.32 -6.51 12.00
N VAL A 602 -3.41 -7.60 11.24
CA VAL A 602 -2.26 -8.36 10.72
C VAL A 602 -1.43 -7.56 9.71
N ASN A 603 -2.07 -6.64 8.99
CA ASN A 603 -1.46 -5.81 7.96
C ASN A 603 -0.96 -4.47 8.48
N GLY A 604 -1.42 -4.05 9.67
CA GLY A 604 -0.84 -2.94 10.43
C GLY A 604 0.51 -3.23 11.08
N GLN A 605 1.04 -4.46 10.95
CA GLN A 605 2.30 -4.87 11.58
C GLN A 605 3.54 -4.45 10.78
N LEU A 606 4.59 -4.00 11.47
CA LEU A 606 5.91 -3.69 10.88
C LEU A 606 7.01 -4.55 11.52
N PRO A 607 7.40 -5.67 10.89
CA PRO A 607 8.48 -6.52 11.39
C PRO A 607 9.80 -5.73 11.53
N GLY A 608 10.43 -5.83 12.71
CA GLY A 608 11.66 -5.10 13.06
C GLY A 608 11.42 -3.72 13.70
N ALA A 609 10.19 -3.23 13.77
CA ALA A 609 9.83 -2.03 14.52
C ALA A 609 9.40 -2.33 15.96
N VAL A 610 9.18 -1.28 16.74
CA VAL A 610 8.74 -1.40 18.14
C VAL A 610 7.21 -1.27 18.21
N ASN A 611 6.52 -2.41 18.36
CA ASN A 611 5.08 -2.42 18.63
C ASN A 611 4.82 -1.89 20.06
N ARG A 612 4.04 -0.81 20.17
CA ARG A 612 3.70 -0.17 21.44
C ARG A 612 2.34 -0.58 22.00
N GLY A 613 1.66 -1.49 21.32
CA GLY A 613 0.41 -2.09 21.77
C GLY A 613 -0.68 -2.04 20.71
N HIS A 614 -1.72 -2.80 21.01
CA HIS A 614 -2.95 -2.84 20.26
C HIS A 614 -4.10 -2.32 21.14
N VAL A 615 -4.97 -1.48 20.59
CA VAL A 615 -6.15 -0.95 21.30
C VAL A 615 -7.42 -1.37 20.59
N THR A 616 -8.26 -2.14 21.27
CA THR A 616 -9.61 -2.47 20.81
C THR A 616 -10.58 -1.34 21.17
N GLY A 617 -11.65 -1.19 20.39
CA GLY A 617 -12.64 -0.13 20.60
C GLY A 617 -12.22 1.22 20.03
N GLN A 618 -11.39 1.23 18.99
CA GLN A 618 -11.00 2.43 18.26
C GLN A 618 -11.00 2.14 16.76
N CYS A 619 -11.56 3.05 15.99
CA CYS A 619 -11.58 2.97 14.54
C CYS A 619 -10.59 3.93 13.90
N HIS A 620 -10.31 3.74 12.62
CA HIS A 620 -9.28 4.45 11.88
C HIS A 620 -9.52 5.95 11.87
N THR A 621 -10.79 6.34 11.68
CA THR A 621 -11.17 7.74 11.49
C THR A 621 -12.53 8.07 12.11
N ALA A 622 -12.88 9.35 12.14
CA ALA A 622 -14.16 9.79 12.70
C ALA A 622 -15.34 9.39 11.81
N GLY A 623 -16.53 9.27 12.42
CA GLY A 623 -17.75 8.84 11.71
C GLY A 623 -17.83 7.33 11.46
N MET A 624 -16.96 6.55 12.08
CA MET A 624 -17.07 5.10 12.23
C MET A 624 -17.76 4.74 13.55
N ARG A 625 -18.01 3.45 13.80
CA ARG A 625 -18.76 2.99 14.97
C ARG A 625 -18.09 3.34 16.29
N ASP A 626 -16.79 3.02 16.43
CA ASP A 626 -16.00 3.34 17.62
C ASP A 626 -15.22 4.66 17.42
N PRO A 627 -14.75 5.32 18.50
CA PRO A 627 -14.02 6.57 18.40
C PRO A 627 -12.76 6.48 17.52
N ALA A 628 -12.46 7.57 16.80
CA ALA A 628 -11.28 7.65 15.96
C ALA A 628 -9.97 7.50 16.77
N GLN A 629 -9.04 6.69 16.29
CA GLN A 629 -7.80 6.36 16.96
C GLN A 629 -6.93 7.60 17.21
N TYR A 630 -6.93 8.59 16.34
CA TYR A 630 -6.15 9.80 16.56
C TYR A 630 -6.68 10.71 17.68
N ASN A 631 -7.85 10.43 18.26
CA ASN A 631 -8.44 11.20 19.37
C ASN A 631 -8.09 10.67 20.77
N ASP A 632 -7.33 9.58 20.88
CA ASP A 632 -6.90 9.01 22.16
C ASP A 632 -5.91 9.96 22.88
N SER A 633 -6.43 10.79 23.79
CA SER A 633 -5.63 11.79 24.49
C SER A 633 -4.52 11.19 25.37
N GLY A 634 -4.74 9.99 25.92
CA GLY A 634 -3.75 9.29 26.75
C GLY A 634 -2.57 8.79 25.91
N ARG A 635 -2.86 8.16 24.77
CA ARG A 635 -1.84 7.77 23.80
C ARG A 635 -1.14 8.99 23.21
N ASN A 636 -1.87 10.04 22.84
CA ASN A 636 -1.29 11.27 22.27
C ASN A 636 -0.36 11.97 23.26
N ALA A 637 -0.73 12.05 24.54
CA ALA A 637 0.17 12.55 25.59
C ALA A 637 1.45 11.70 25.71
N THR A 638 1.31 10.37 25.66
CA THR A 638 2.45 9.44 25.68
C THR A 638 3.37 9.64 24.46
N MET A 639 2.79 9.76 23.27
CA MET A 639 3.54 10.01 22.03
C MET A 639 4.25 11.37 22.08
N SER A 640 3.56 12.42 22.52
CA SER A 640 4.12 13.77 22.69
C SER A 640 5.30 13.79 23.65
N ALA A 641 5.17 13.14 24.82
CA ALA A 641 6.20 13.13 25.86
C ALA A 641 7.46 12.36 25.44
N ASN A 642 7.31 11.31 24.64
CA ASN A 642 8.42 10.46 24.19
C ASN A 642 8.97 10.81 22.81
N ALA A 643 8.37 11.77 22.10
CA ALA A 643 8.78 12.13 20.75
C ALA A 643 10.20 12.74 20.75
N ALA A 644 11.03 12.25 19.84
CA ALA A 644 12.23 12.97 19.43
C ALA A 644 11.86 14.31 18.78
N ARG A 645 12.72 15.31 18.93
CA ARG A 645 12.56 16.64 18.35
C ARG A 645 13.89 17.22 17.94
#